data_AF-A0A7D5SI18-F1
#
_entry.id   AF-A0A7D5SI18-F1
#
_cell.length_a   1.000
_cell.length_b   1.000
_cell.length_c   1.000
_cell.angle_alpha   90.00
_cell.angle_beta   90.00
_cell.angle_gamma   90.00
#
_symmetry.space_group_name_H-M   'P 1'
#
loop_
_entity.id
_entity.type
_entity.pdbx_description
1 polymer ?
#
loop_
_entity_poly.entity_id
_entity_poly.type
_entity_poly.pdbx_seq_one_letter_code
_entity_poly.pdbx_strand_id
1 'polypeptide(L)'
;MKPLRICFLWHQHQPYYRKEDKFILPWVRFHGVKDYLDLPLLLDEFPKLKQTFNIVPSLLLQLNEYIQQGVIDRIQELTLKHPSELTIEEKEEIAHQFFVCNYNNLIAPYPRYLELYEKVKTNAILNEQDWLDLQVWYNLAWIGQLTRLRPQFQRYFLKGRDFTQKEKEFLIEQQLRILAEIVPTLVRLYQLGQIELSVSPFYHPILPLLCDTNIAKVGLPEVNLPSPMFKHPEDAVLQIAKGKEYFKGNFGFEPRGLWPSEGSLSTEVLDIIIEQGFDWTATDSKLLYKTIGENNDYFHYFPFVYKKNSRKLVVFFRDSVLSDAIGFTYQQWKPEDAVFDFTNLLKIIREKIVSKLGEDALDFACVPVILDGENCWEYYKDNGLPFLRLLYKTITDDPLLQTFTFSEIVSTIPDDYSYNLKEIFPGSWINANFYTWIGQPQKQTAWSWLAKVRELIEKHKEDEDSYRKAMDLMLIVEGSDWFWWYGDDNIAPNKDDFDQLFRWYLVKIYETLGEEVPEDLQKPIGSIRPYDILTLPTQRITENNKRNLNVDLGWGMYYAKSAIGTMRTNKLFISEIYFGNTHEMFLIGVRFEKKLSLNDKVCIFFISPKEFIVEFNLNEFSISSSRAINLTNSYFSFADDFVFGIDMSTFFGQKSDFTGSILEFKIKSENELGEIVFPIEGNFTYIVV
;
A
#
# COMPACT_ATOMS: atom_id res chain seq x y z
N MET A 1 31.42 -25.61 -14.97
CA MET A 1 30.98 -24.21 -14.84
C MET A 1 30.24 -24.08 -13.51
N LYS A 2 30.55 -23.06 -12.71
CA LYS A 2 29.87 -22.80 -11.43
C LYS A 2 28.49 -22.18 -11.68
N PRO A 3 27.43 -22.62 -10.96
CA PRO A 3 26.10 -22.03 -11.12
C PRO A 3 26.01 -20.66 -10.44
N LEU A 4 25.12 -19.80 -10.92
CA LEU A 4 24.66 -18.63 -10.20
C LEU A 4 23.69 -19.07 -9.10
N ARG A 5 23.89 -18.56 -7.88
CA ARG A 5 23.05 -18.89 -6.72
C ARG A 5 21.85 -17.95 -6.66
N ILE A 6 20.66 -18.49 -6.42
CA ILE A 6 19.40 -17.75 -6.37
C ILE A 6 18.74 -18.00 -5.01
N CYS A 7 18.32 -16.94 -4.32
CA CYS A 7 17.57 -17.05 -3.08
C CYS A 7 16.18 -16.44 -3.27
N PHE A 8 15.14 -17.28 -3.30
CA PHE A 8 13.76 -16.82 -3.26
C PHE A 8 13.32 -16.58 -1.83
N LEU A 9 12.63 -15.46 -1.59
CA LEU A 9 11.92 -15.16 -0.34
C LEU A 9 10.49 -14.75 -0.67
N TRP A 10 9.53 -15.55 -0.20
CA TRP A 10 8.11 -15.22 -0.24
C TRP A 10 7.68 -14.65 1.11
N HIS A 11 7.36 -13.37 1.14
CA HIS A 11 6.92 -12.66 2.34
C HIS A 11 5.41 -12.84 2.53
N GLN A 12 5.01 -13.59 3.56
CA GLN A 12 3.60 -13.83 3.86
C GLN A 12 3.16 -12.95 5.01
N HIS A 13 2.30 -11.99 4.71
CA HIS A 13 1.82 -10.99 5.66
C HIS A 13 0.33 -10.77 5.51
N GLN A 14 -0.34 -10.44 6.61
CA GLN A 14 -1.66 -9.83 6.62
C GLN A 14 -1.75 -8.88 7.81
N PRO A 15 -2.36 -7.68 7.64
CA PRO A 15 -2.75 -6.83 8.75
C PRO A 15 -3.56 -7.59 9.80
N TYR A 16 -3.52 -7.12 11.05
CA TYR A 16 -4.30 -7.73 12.12
C TYR A 16 -5.75 -7.26 12.10
N TYR A 17 -6.65 -8.08 11.58
CA TYR A 17 -8.05 -7.71 11.29
C TYR A 17 -9.02 -7.91 12.45
N ARG A 18 -8.56 -8.34 13.63
CA ARG A 18 -9.47 -8.66 14.73
C ARG A 18 -10.09 -7.38 15.29
N LYS A 19 -11.41 -7.38 15.45
CA LYS A 19 -12.16 -6.37 16.20
C LYS A 19 -13.12 -7.13 17.11
N GLU A 20 -12.92 -7.00 18.41
CA GLU A 20 -13.67 -7.75 19.42
C GLU A 20 -13.55 -9.28 19.21
N ASP A 21 -14.67 -9.96 18.95
CA ASP A 21 -14.77 -11.41 18.81
C ASP A 21 -14.70 -11.91 17.35
N LYS A 22 -14.51 -11.02 16.38
CA LYS A 22 -14.53 -11.35 14.94
C LYS A 22 -13.41 -10.69 14.14
N PHE A 23 -13.15 -11.22 12.95
CA PHE A 23 -12.34 -10.53 11.95
C PHE A 23 -13.22 -9.68 11.04
N ILE A 24 -12.81 -8.43 10.80
CA ILE A 24 -13.58 -7.53 9.91
C ILE A 24 -13.35 -7.85 8.43
N LEU A 25 -12.25 -8.54 8.08
CA LEU A 25 -11.88 -8.87 6.70
C LEU A 25 -11.47 -10.35 6.56
N PRO A 26 -11.73 -10.97 5.40
CA PRO A 26 -11.55 -12.42 5.20
C PRO A 26 -10.14 -12.82 4.73
N TRP A 27 -9.23 -11.86 4.53
CA TRP A 27 -8.04 -12.05 3.70
C TRP A 27 -7.06 -13.10 4.25
N VAL A 28 -6.94 -13.23 5.58
CA VAL A 28 -6.18 -14.33 6.21
C VAL A 28 -6.73 -15.71 5.80
N ARG A 29 -8.06 -15.89 5.84
CA ARG A 29 -8.69 -17.16 5.45
C ARG A 29 -8.56 -17.38 3.95
N PHE A 30 -8.80 -16.36 3.13
CA PHE A 30 -8.75 -16.49 1.67
C PHE A 30 -7.35 -16.73 1.12
N HIS A 31 -6.34 -15.99 1.55
CA HIS A 31 -4.95 -16.28 1.17
C HIS A 31 -4.44 -17.57 1.81
N GLY A 32 -4.92 -17.93 3.01
CA GLY A 32 -4.61 -19.22 3.62
C GLY A 32 -5.08 -20.42 2.80
N VAL A 33 -6.29 -20.37 2.23
CA VAL A 33 -6.83 -21.46 1.41
C VAL A 33 -6.35 -21.46 -0.04
N LYS A 34 -5.70 -20.37 -0.47
CA LYS A 34 -5.24 -20.16 -1.85
C LYS A 34 -3.73 -20.27 -2.00
N ASP A 35 -2.98 -19.49 -1.21
CA ASP A 35 -1.58 -19.18 -1.46
C ASP A 35 -0.65 -19.80 -0.41
N TYR A 36 -0.96 -19.62 0.88
CA TYR A 36 -0.04 -19.99 1.97
C TYR A 36 0.18 -21.51 2.11
N LEU A 37 -0.75 -22.34 1.64
CA LEU A 37 -0.57 -23.79 1.55
C LEU A 37 -0.04 -24.24 0.18
N ASP A 38 -0.65 -23.78 -0.90
CA ASP A 38 -0.35 -24.29 -2.25
C ASP A 38 1.06 -23.93 -2.73
N LEU A 39 1.54 -22.73 -2.42
CA LEU A 39 2.86 -22.29 -2.85
C LEU A 39 3.97 -23.19 -2.25
N PRO A 40 3.97 -23.51 -0.94
CA PRO A 40 4.84 -24.55 -0.38
C PRO A 40 4.59 -25.96 -0.93
N LEU A 41 3.33 -26.39 -1.10
CA LEU A 41 3.02 -27.75 -1.60
C LEU A 41 3.59 -28.01 -2.99
N LEU A 42 3.73 -26.97 -3.83
CA LEU A 42 4.33 -27.11 -5.16
C LEU A 42 5.77 -27.65 -5.10
N LEU A 43 6.49 -27.46 -3.99
CA LEU A 43 7.86 -27.96 -3.82
C LEU A 43 7.95 -29.48 -3.78
N ASP A 44 6.86 -30.19 -3.48
CA ASP A 44 6.83 -31.65 -3.56
C ASP A 44 7.11 -32.15 -5.00
N GLU A 45 6.82 -31.34 -6.02
CA GLU A 45 7.13 -31.64 -7.42
C GLU A 45 8.61 -31.36 -7.77
N PHE A 46 9.34 -30.58 -6.96
CA PHE A 46 10.69 -30.09 -7.25
C PHE A 46 11.66 -30.28 -6.06
N PRO A 47 12.05 -31.52 -5.72
CA PRO A 47 12.69 -31.80 -4.44
C PRO A 47 14.10 -31.23 -4.25
N LYS A 48 14.74 -30.73 -5.33
CA LYS A 48 16.05 -30.07 -5.31
C LYS A 48 15.96 -28.55 -5.16
N LEU A 49 14.77 -27.99 -5.38
CA LEU A 49 14.54 -26.55 -5.29
C LEU A 49 14.56 -26.13 -3.83
N LYS A 50 15.16 -24.98 -3.56
CA LYS A 50 15.26 -24.40 -2.23
C LYS A 50 14.70 -23.00 -2.20
N GLN A 51 13.97 -22.67 -1.14
CA GLN A 51 13.32 -21.38 -1.00
C GLN A 51 13.28 -20.94 0.46
N THR A 52 12.94 -19.67 0.68
CA THR A 52 12.68 -19.13 2.00
C THR A 52 11.26 -18.62 2.06
N PHE A 53 10.52 -18.99 3.10
CA PHE A 53 9.23 -18.39 3.42
C PHE A 53 9.41 -17.53 4.66
N ASN A 54 9.06 -16.25 4.53
CA ASN A 54 9.00 -15.36 5.68
C ASN A 54 7.56 -15.29 6.17
N ILE A 55 7.36 -15.52 7.48
CA ILE A 55 6.02 -15.52 8.09
C ILE A 55 5.95 -14.40 9.12
N VAL A 56 5.03 -13.45 8.90
CA VAL A 56 4.75 -12.41 9.90
C VAL A 56 3.97 -13.02 11.08
N PRO A 57 4.39 -12.79 12.34
CA PRO A 57 3.71 -13.36 13.51
C PRO A 57 2.23 -12.99 13.63
N SER A 58 1.81 -11.77 13.25
CA SER A 58 0.40 -11.37 13.24
C SER A 58 -0.47 -12.19 12.28
N LEU A 59 0.07 -12.62 11.14
CA LEU A 59 -0.63 -13.56 10.24
C LEU A 59 -0.82 -14.91 10.92
N LEU A 60 0.25 -15.45 11.53
CA LEU A 60 0.20 -16.73 12.22
C LEU A 60 -0.74 -16.71 13.44
N LEU A 61 -0.81 -15.58 14.14
CA LEU A 61 -1.77 -15.35 15.22
C LEU A 61 -3.20 -15.49 14.72
N GLN A 62 -3.55 -14.82 13.64
CA GLN A 62 -4.91 -14.87 13.08
C GLN A 62 -5.25 -16.26 12.55
N LEU A 63 -4.31 -16.95 11.89
CA LEU A 63 -4.50 -18.35 11.49
C LEU A 63 -4.86 -19.22 12.69
N ASN A 64 -4.11 -19.10 13.79
CA ASN A 64 -4.38 -19.82 15.04
C ASN A 64 -5.73 -19.45 15.66
N GLU A 65 -6.13 -18.19 15.61
CA GLU A 65 -7.43 -17.72 16.10
C GLU A 65 -8.61 -18.33 15.32
N TYR A 66 -8.49 -18.48 13.99
CA TYR A 66 -9.48 -19.23 13.21
C TYR A 66 -9.59 -20.69 13.66
N ILE A 67 -8.45 -21.40 13.80
CA ILE A 67 -8.44 -22.86 13.99
C ILE A 67 -8.62 -23.31 15.46
N GLN A 68 -8.13 -22.53 16.43
CA GLN A 68 -8.14 -22.90 17.85
C GLN A 68 -9.21 -22.16 18.65
N GLN A 69 -9.48 -20.89 18.32
CA GLN A 69 -10.43 -20.06 19.05
C GLN A 69 -11.80 -20.01 18.36
N GLY A 70 -11.91 -20.46 17.11
CA GLY A 70 -13.16 -20.45 16.35
C GLY A 70 -13.61 -19.04 15.95
N VAL A 71 -12.67 -18.08 15.89
CA VAL A 71 -12.96 -16.73 15.40
C VAL A 71 -13.35 -16.83 13.93
N ILE A 72 -14.39 -16.11 13.54
CA ILE A 72 -14.88 -16.05 12.15
C ILE A 72 -14.77 -14.63 11.61
N ASP A 73 -14.63 -14.50 10.29
CA ASP A 73 -14.75 -13.22 9.62
C ASP A 73 -16.19 -12.90 9.18
N ARG A 74 -16.44 -11.62 8.87
CA ARG A 74 -17.75 -11.13 8.41
C ARG A 74 -18.25 -11.87 7.16
N ILE A 75 -17.37 -12.22 6.21
CA ILE A 75 -17.77 -12.97 5.01
C ILE A 75 -18.18 -14.39 5.39
N GLN A 76 -17.46 -15.04 6.31
CA GLN A 76 -17.82 -16.37 6.81
C GLN A 76 -19.17 -16.36 7.53
N GLU A 77 -19.44 -15.35 8.37
CA GLU A 77 -20.74 -15.15 9.03
C GLU A 77 -21.88 -15.04 8.00
N LEU A 78 -21.75 -14.13 7.04
CA LEU A 78 -22.72 -13.93 5.97
C LEU A 78 -22.88 -15.16 5.08
N THR A 79 -21.81 -15.90 4.86
CA THR A 79 -21.84 -17.14 4.09
C THR A 79 -22.68 -18.19 4.81
N LEU A 80 -22.52 -18.37 6.13
CA LEU A 80 -23.16 -19.48 6.84
C LEU A 80 -24.68 -19.31 7.00
N LYS A 81 -25.18 -18.07 7.11
CA LYS A 81 -26.63 -17.78 7.22
C LYS A 81 -27.44 -18.39 6.07
N HIS A 82 -28.62 -18.93 6.38
CA HIS A 82 -29.51 -19.42 5.33
C HIS A 82 -30.07 -18.23 4.53
N PRO A 83 -30.23 -18.30 3.19
CA PRO A 83 -30.71 -17.17 2.38
C PRO A 83 -32.05 -16.57 2.83
N SER A 84 -32.93 -17.37 3.44
CA SER A 84 -34.22 -16.92 3.99
C SER A 84 -34.09 -16.10 5.28
N GLU A 85 -32.94 -16.14 5.95
CA GLU A 85 -32.65 -15.44 7.21
C GLU A 85 -31.87 -14.13 6.98
N LEU A 86 -31.37 -13.90 5.77
CA LEU A 86 -30.64 -12.70 5.41
C LEU A 86 -31.58 -11.48 5.39
N THR A 87 -31.15 -10.41 6.07
CA THR A 87 -31.84 -9.11 5.96
C THR A 87 -31.59 -8.47 4.60
N ILE A 88 -32.26 -7.35 4.33
CA ILE A 88 -32.06 -6.60 3.07
C ILE A 88 -30.64 -6.04 3.03
N GLU A 89 -30.18 -5.47 4.14
CA GLU A 89 -28.84 -4.89 4.29
C GLU A 89 -27.75 -5.96 4.10
N GLU A 90 -27.96 -7.17 4.63
CA GLU A 90 -27.02 -8.28 4.45
C GLU A 90 -26.98 -8.80 3.01
N LYS A 91 -28.11 -8.77 2.30
CA LYS A 91 -28.15 -9.10 0.87
C LYS A 91 -27.41 -8.06 0.03
N GLU A 92 -27.55 -6.78 0.37
CA GLU A 92 -26.78 -5.70 -0.25
C GLU A 92 -25.27 -5.87 0.04
N GLU A 93 -24.90 -6.14 1.29
CA GLU A 93 -23.51 -6.39 1.68
C GLU A 93 -22.92 -7.59 0.91
N ILE A 94 -23.65 -8.72 0.81
CA ILE A 94 -23.23 -9.88 0.00
C ILE A 94 -23.08 -9.48 -1.47
N ALA A 95 -24.06 -8.77 -2.03
CA ALA A 95 -24.03 -8.35 -3.43
C ALA A 95 -22.82 -7.44 -3.76
N HIS A 96 -22.30 -6.69 -2.78
CA HIS A 96 -21.10 -5.87 -2.95
C HIS A 96 -19.80 -6.63 -2.66
N GLN A 97 -19.73 -7.36 -1.55
CA GLN A 97 -18.49 -7.95 -1.05
C GLN A 97 -18.15 -9.29 -1.73
N PHE A 98 -19.14 -10.08 -2.15
CA PHE A 98 -18.93 -11.43 -2.67
C PHE A 98 -18.47 -11.45 -4.13
N PHE A 99 -17.99 -10.32 -4.64
CA PHE A 99 -17.32 -10.19 -5.94
C PHE A 99 -16.00 -9.41 -5.84
N VAL A 100 -15.52 -9.09 -4.63
CA VAL A 100 -14.20 -8.47 -4.42
C VAL A 100 -13.11 -9.52 -4.64
N CYS A 101 -12.80 -9.76 -5.91
CA CYS A 101 -11.78 -10.67 -6.42
C CYS A 101 -11.56 -10.41 -7.93
N ASN A 102 -10.49 -10.94 -8.52
CA ASN A 102 -10.23 -10.76 -9.95
C ASN A 102 -11.36 -11.32 -10.85
N TYR A 103 -12.02 -10.44 -11.60
CA TYR A 103 -13.12 -10.83 -12.48
C TYR A 103 -12.73 -11.89 -13.53
N ASN A 104 -11.61 -11.70 -14.23
CA ASN A 104 -11.21 -12.56 -15.35
C ASN A 104 -10.79 -13.96 -14.92
N ASN A 105 -10.15 -14.08 -13.74
CA ASN A 105 -9.56 -15.34 -13.27
C ASN A 105 -10.44 -16.07 -12.24
N LEU A 106 -11.26 -15.35 -11.47
CA LEU A 106 -12.01 -15.92 -10.35
C LEU A 106 -13.54 -15.89 -10.55
N ILE A 107 -14.08 -14.99 -11.39
CA ILE A 107 -15.52 -14.88 -11.66
C ILE A 107 -15.89 -15.47 -13.03
N ALA A 108 -15.40 -14.84 -14.10
CA ALA A 108 -15.73 -15.15 -15.49
C ALA A 108 -15.55 -16.63 -15.91
N PRO A 109 -14.54 -17.38 -15.39
CA PRO A 109 -14.36 -18.78 -15.78
C PRO A 109 -15.47 -19.73 -15.32
N TYR A 110 -16.31 -19.33 -14.35
CA TYR A 110 -17.34 -20.20 -13.77
C TYR A 110 -18.74 -19.74 -14.19
N PRO A 111 -19.44 -20.47 -15.08
CA PRO A 111 -20.67 -19.98 -15.72
C PRO A 111 -21.75 -19.50 -14.75
N ARG A 112 -21.97 -20.24 -13.65
CA ARG A 112 -22.96 -19.89 -12.65
C ARG A 112 -22.55 -18.68 -11.82
N TYR A 113 -21.26 -18.55 -11.48
CA TYR A 113 -20.79 -17.40 -10.72
C TYR A 113 -20.86 -16.12 -11.56
N LEU A 114 -20.50 -16.20 -12.85
CA LEU A 114 -20.66 -15.13 -13.82
C LEU A 114 -22.14 -14.74 -14.00
N GLU A 115 -23.05 -15.72 -14.08
CA GLU A 115 -24.50 -15.45 -14.14
C GLU A 115 -24.97 -14.62 -12.94
N LEU A 116 -24.52 -14.96 -11.73
CA LEU A 116 -24.88 -14.27 -10.49
C LEU A 116 -24.29 -12.86 -10.43
N TYR A 117 -23.05 -12.68 -10.88
CA TYR A 117 -22.42 -11.38 -11.02
C TYR A 117 -23.22 -10.45 -11.95
N GLU A 118 -23.61 -10.94 -13.13
CA GLU A 118 -24.40 -10.14 -14.08
C GLU A 118 -25.81 -9.82 -13.55
N LYS A 119 -26.44 -10.75 -12.83
CA LYS A 119 -27.72 -10.49 -12.15
C LYS A 119 -27.59 -9.37 -11.12
N VAL A 120 -26.56 -9.40 -10.27
CA VAL A 120 -26.31 -8.35 -9.27
C VAL A 120 -26.05 -7.01 -9.95
N LYS A 121 -25.18 -6.98 -10.96
CA LYS A 121 -24.84 -5.76 -11.71
C LYS A 121 -26.05 -5.13 -12.41
N THR A 122 -27.00 -5.94 -12.85
CA THR A 122 -28.24 -5.49 -13.49
C THR A 122 -29.39 -5.23 -12.51
N ASN A 123 -29.13 -5.32 -11.20
CA ASN A 123 -30.14 -5.21 -10.13
C ASN A 123 -31.32 -6.19 -10.33
N ALA A 124 -31.05 -7.38 -10.88
CA ALA A 124 -32.05 -8.41 -11.02
C ALA A 124 -32.43 -9.01 -9.66
N ILE A 125 -33.68 -9.42 -9.52
CA ILE A 125 -34.17 -10.07 -8.30
C ILE A 125 -33.56 -11.48 -8.20
N LEU A 126 -32.76 -11.70 -7.16
CA LEU A 126 -32.17 -13.00 -6.84
C LEU A 126 -33.13 -13.81 -5.95
N ASN A 127 -33.37 -15.07 -6.34
CA ASN A 127 -34.12 -16.01 -5.50
C ASN A 127 -33.22 -16.67 -4.44
N GLU A 128 -33.79 -17.48 -3.55
CA GLU A 128 -33.03 -18.14 -2.47
C GLU A 128 -31.86 -19.01 -2.97
N GLN A 129 -32.04 -19.74 -4.08
CA GLN A 129 -30.99 -20.56 -4.66
C GLN A 129 -29.87 -19.72 -5.29
N ASP A 130 -30.21 -18.57 -5.88
CA ASP A 130 -29.21 -17.62 -6.39
C ASP A 130 -28.31 -17.10 -5.27
N TRP A 131 -28.89 -16.72 -4.12
CA TRP A 131 -28.12 -16.31 -2.95
C TRP A 131 -27.26 -17.43 -2.37
N LEU A 132 -27.80 -18.65 -2.27
CA LEU A 132 -27.06 -19.81 -1.77
C LEU A 132 -25.86 -20.10 -2.69
N ASP A 133 -26.08 -20.16 -3.99
CA ASP A 133 -25.01 -20.39 -4.96
C ASP A 133 -23.96 -19.29 -4.92
N LEU A 134 -24.35 -18.02 -4.73
CA LEU A 134 -23.41 -16.91 -4.58
C LEU A 134 -22.53 -17.07 -3.33
N GLN A 135 -23.14 -17.40 -2.19
CA GLN A 135 -22.42 -17.66 -0.94
C GLN A 135 -21.38 -18.78 -1.11
N VAL A 136 -21.72 -19.86 -1.84
CA VAL A 136 -20.80 -20.95 -2.12
C VAL A 136 -19.72 -20.55 -3.11
N TRP A 137 -20.08 -19.90 -4.22
CA TRP A 137 -19.15 -19.58 -5.30
C TRP A 137 -18.06 -18.62 -4.88
N TYR A 138 -18.38 -17.60 -4.08
CA TYR A 138 -17.36 -16.67 -3.60
C TYR A 138 -16.27 -17.42 -2.84
N ASN A 139 -16.66 -18.26 -1.87
CA ASN A 139 -15.72 -19.06 -1.08
C ASN A 139 -14.99 -20.15 -1.90
N LEU A 140 -15.68 -20.77 -2.86
CA LEU A 140 -15.14 -21.82 -3.70
C LEU A 140 -14.10 -21.29 -4.70
N ALA A 141 -14.29 -20.08 -5.22
CA ALA A 141 -13.38 -19.43 -6.16
C ALA A 141 -11.97 -19.28 -5.58
N TRP A 142 -11.85 -19.07 -4.26
CA TRP A 142 -10.58 -18.85 -3.56
C TRP A 142 -9.78 -20.12 -3.25
N ILE A 143 -10.32 -21.34 -3.40
CA ILE A 143 -9.53 -22.54 -3.10
C ILE A 143 -8.34 -22.64 -4.07
N GLY A 144 -7.12 -22.87 -3.56
CA GLY A 144 -5.88 -22.93 -4.35
C GLY A 144 -5.87 -24.05 -5.41
N GLN A 145 -5.12 -23.87 -6.48
CA GLN A 145 -5.14 -24.77 -7.65
C GLN A 145 -4.68 -26.20 -7.38
N LEU A 146 -3.68 -26.40 -6.50
CA LEU A 146 -3.27 -27.73 -6.06
C LEU A 146 -4.30 -28.32 -5.10
N THR A 147 -4.75 -27.53 -4.13
CA THR A 147 -5.75 -27.97 -3.16
C THR A 147 -7.07 -28.37 -3.81
N ARG A 148 -7.49 -27.68 -4.87
CA ARG A 148 -8.69 -27.99 -5.67
C ARG A 148 -8.66 -29.34 -6.36
N LEU A 149 -7.49 -29.96 -6.52
CA LEU A 149 -7.37 -31.31 -7.09
C LEU A 149 -7.89 -32.39 -6.13
N ARG A 150 -8.13 -32.08 -4.85
CA ARG A 150 -8.71 -33.02 -3.91
C ARG A 150 -10.15 -33.39 -4.32
N PRO A 151 -10.57 -34.67 -4.22
CA PRO A 151 -11.85 -35.14 -4.77
C PRO A 151 -13.08 -34.36 -4.29
N GLN A 152 -13.07 -33.87 -3.05
CA GLN A 152 -14.17 -33.09 -2.50
C GLN A 152 -14.37 -31.76 -3.24
N PHE A 153 -13.32 -31.04 -3.62
CA PHE A 153 -13.44 -29.77 -4.32
C PHE A 153 -13.75 -29.97 -5.80
N GLN A 154 -13.14 -30.98 -6.44
CA GLN A 154 -13.45 -31.34 -7.82
C GLN A 154 -14.95 -31.59 -8.03
N ARG A 155 -15.62 -32.24 -7.06
CA ARG A 155 -17.07 -32.44 -7.09
C ARG A 155 -17.85 -31.12 -7.09
N TYR A 156 -17.41 -30.10 -6.35
CA TYR A 156 -18.07 -28.79 -6.31
C TYR A 156 -17.92 -28.06 -7.64
N PHE A 157 -16.73 -28.05 -8.24
CA PHE A 157 -16.52 -27.45 -9.57
C PHE A 157 -17.32 -28.15 -10.66
N LEU A 158 -17.38 -29.48 -10.62
CA LEU A 158 -18.17 -30.28 -11.57
C LEU A 158 -19.67 -30.02 -11.41
N LYS A 159 -20.16 -29.90 -10.17
CA LYS A 159 -21.56 -29.59 -9.89
C LYS A 159 -21.92 -28.18 -10.36
N GLY A 160 -21.11 -27.19 -10.00
CA GLY A 160 -21.13 -25.82 -10.51
C GLY A 160 -22.36 -24.96 -10.19
N ARG A 161 -23.45 -25.53 -9.70
CA ARG A 161 -24.71 -24.81 -9.39
C ARG A 161 -25.60 -25.63 -8.46
N ASP A 162 -26.68 -25.01 -7.99
CA ASP A 162 -27.74 -25.67 -7.21
C ASP A 162 -27.15 -26.34 -5.95
N PHE A 163 -26.26 -25.61 -5.27
CA PHE A 163 -25.64 -26.05 -4.04
C PHE A 163 -26.67 -26.11 -2.90
N THR A 164 -26.39 -26.95 -1.91
CA THR A 164 -27.22 -27.12 -0.72
C THR A 164 -26.60 -26.45 0.49
N GLN A 165 -27.41 -26.14 1.51
CA GLN A 165 -26.92 -25.59 2.77
C GLN A 165 -25.82 -26.47 3.41
N LYS A 166 -25.99 -27.80 3.37
CA LYS A 166 -24.98 -28.74 3.89
C LYS A 166 -23.67 -28.69 3.11
N GLU A 167 -23.72 -28.50 1.80
CA GLU A 167 -22.52 -28.33 0.98
C GLU A 167 -21.82 -27.01 1.29
N LYS A 168 -22.57 -25.93 1.55
CA LYS A 168 -22.01 -24.65 1.98
C LYS A 168 -21.26 -24.76 3.30
N GLU A 169 -21.89 -25.38 4.31
CA GLU A 169 -21.28 -25.63 5.62
C GLU A 169 -20.03 -26.51 5.48
N PHE A 170 -20.10 -27.58 4.69
CA PHE A 170 -18.96 -28.46 4.45
C PHE A 170 -17.80 -27.74 3.75
N LEU A 171 -18.07 -26.85 2.79
CA LEU A 171 -17.03 -26.05 2.13
C LEU A 171 -16.25 -25.20 3.13
N ILE A 172 -16.95 -24.52 4.04
CA ILE A 172 -16.32 -23.68 5.08
C ILE A 172 -15.53 -24.54 6.07
N GLU A 173 -16.05 -25.71 6.45
CA GLU A 173 -15.30 -26.66 7.27
C GLU A 173 -13.99 -27.09 6.56
N GLN A 174 -14.04 -27.37 5.25
CA GLN A 174 -12.84 -27.74 4.51
C GLN A 174 -11.83 -26.58 4.41
N GLN A 175 -12.28 -25.34 4.31
CA GLN A 175 -11.39 -24.17 4.35
C GLN A 175 -10.61 -24.10 5.68
N LEU A 176 -11.28 -24.31 6.82
CA LEU A 176 -10.61 -24.32 8.13
C LEU A 176 -9.61 -25.48 8.25
N ARG A 177 -9.92 -26.65 7.67
CA ARG A 177 -8.97 -27.77 7.60
C ARG A 177 -7.74 -27.44 6.77
N ILE A 178 -7.89 -26.73 5.66
CA ILE A 178 -6.76 -26.23 4.86
C ILE A 178 -5.87 -25.30 5.69
N LEU A 179 -6.45 -24.35 6.43
CA LEU A 179 -5.67 -23.45 7.30
C LEU A 179 -4.84 -24.23 8.32
N ALA A 180 -5.42 -25.27 8.92
CA ALA A 180 -4.75 -26.14 9.88
C ALA A 180 -3.58 -26.97 9.29
N GLU A 181 -3.50 -27.10 7.96
CA GLU A 181 -2.42 -27.82 7.27
C GLU A 181 -1.19 -26.95 6.97
N ILE A 182 -1.29 -25.61 7.05
CA ILE A 182 -0.22 -24.68 6.67
C ILE A 182 1.04 -24.90 7.51
N VAL A 183 0.94 -24.77 8.84
CA VAL A 183 2.09 -24.91 9.74
C VAL A 183 2.72 -26.31 9.66
N PRO A 184 1.96 -27.42 9.73
CA PRO A 184 2.54 -28.76 9.56
C PRO A 184 3.26 -28.95 8.23
N THR A 185 2.75 -28.37 7.14
CA THR A 185 3.38 -28.46 5.81
C THR A 185 4.70 -27.72 5.78
N LEU A 186 4.75 -26.50 6.31
CA LEU A 186 5.99 -25.72 6.41
C LEU A 186 7.04 -26.44 7.29
N VAL A 187 6.63 -27.00 8.44
CA VAL A 187 7.53 -27.78 9.31
C VAL A 187 8.10 -29.00 8.58
N ARG A 188 7.26 -29.74 7.84
CA ARG A 188 7.71 -30.90 7.04
C ARG A 188 8.76 -30.49 6.01
N LEU A 189 8.50 -29.44 5.24
CA LEU A 189 9.42 -28.96 4.19
C LEU A 189 10.73 -28.42 4.78
N TYR A 190 10.66 -27.77 5.95
CA TYR A 190 11.83 -27.32 6.69
C TYR A 190 12.69 -28.51 7.14
N GLN A 191 12.08 -29.55 7.70
CA GLN A 191 12.79 -30.78 8.12
C GLN A 191 13.43 -31.52 6.95
N LEU A 192 12.85 -31.42 5.75
CA LEU A 192 13.44 -31.96 4.52
C LEU A 192 14.61 -31.12 3.98
N GLY A 193 14.87 -29.94 4.56
CA GLY A 193 15.92 -29.02 4.10
C GLY A 193 15.61 -28.35 2.76
N GLN A 194 14.34 -28.36 2.33
CA GLN A 194 13.90 -27.70 1.11
C GLN A 194 13.56 -26.23 1.33
N ILE A 195 13.16 -25.86 2.55
CA ILE A 195 12.87 -24.46 2.86
C ILE A 195 13.61 -23.99 4.10
N GLU A 196 13.85 -22.69 4.14
CA GLU A 196 14.11 -21.94 5.36
C GLU A 196 12.84 -21.17 5.75
N LEU A 197 12.59 -21.07 7.06
CA LEU A 197 11.55 -20.19 7.61
C LEU A 197 12.23 -19.02 8.32
N SER A 198 11.90 -17.80 7.89
CA SER A 198 12.34 -16.56 8.54
C SER A 198 11.14 -15.85 9.19
N VAL A 199 11.42 -14.86 10.04
CA VAL A 199 10.39 -14.12 10.80
C VAL A 199 10.48 -12.63 10.53
N SER A 200 9.42 -11.90 10.88
CA SER A 200 9.36 -10.43 10.89
C SER A 200 9.01 -9.92 12.29
N PRO A 201 9.14 -8.61 12.56
CA PRO A 201 8.58 -7.98 13.74
C PRO A 201 7.07 -8.30 13.89
N PHE A 202 6.58 -8.46 15.13
CA PHE A 202 5.32 -9.15 15.40
C PHE A 202 4.12 -8.63 14.61
N TYR A 203 3.84 -7.32 14.70
CA TYR A 203 2.73 -6.67 13.99
C TYR A 203 3.20 -5.88 12.77
N HIS A 204 4.34 -6.26 12.20
CA HIS A 204 4.87 -5.65 10.97
C HIS A 204 5.10 -4.10 11.02
N PRO A 205 5.62 -3.49 12.11
CA PRO A 205 5.93 -2.06 12.13
C PRO A 205 7.11 -1.66 11.24
N ILE A 206 7.17 -0.39 10.83
CA ILE A 206 8.37 0.22 10.22
C ILE A 206 9.40 0.52 11.32
N LEU A 207 10.26 -0.45 11.62
CA LEU A 207 11.21 -0.38 12.75
C LEU A 207 12.02 0.93 12.82
N PRO A 208 12.57 1.48 11.72
CA PRO A 208 13.29 2.75 11.78
C PRO A 208 12.45 3.91 12.33
N LEU A 209 11.15 3.96 11.98
CA LEU A 209 10.24 5.00 12.44
C LEU A 209 9.81 4.79 13.90
N LEU A 210 9.75 3.54 14.38
CA LEU A 210 9.57 3.29 15.81
C LEU A 210 10.77 3.79 16.62
N CYS A 211 11.99 3.54 16.12
CA CYS A 211 13.21 3.98 16.81
C CYS A 211 13.26 5.51 16.93
N ASP A 212 13.08 6.23 15.82
CA ASP A 212 12.99 7.69 15.81
C ASP A 212 12.37 8.19 14.49
N THR A 213 11.17 8.77 14.52
CA THR A 213 10.52 9.33 13.34
C THR A 213 11.33 10.42 12.63
N ASN A 214 12.27 11.09 13.31
CA ASN A 214 13.18 12.05 12.69
C ASN A 214 14.11 11.42 11.65
N ILE A 215 14.32 10.10 11.67
CA ILE A 215 15.13 9.39 10.66
C ILE A 215 14.58 9.59 9.24
N ALA A 216 13.29 9.89 9.09
CA ALA A 216 12.66 10.17 7.80
C ALA A 216 13.32 11.31 7.04
N LYS A 217 13.89 12.30 7.74
CA LYS A 217 14.57 13.45 7.12
C LYS A 217 15.83 13.10 6.34
N VAL A 218 16.44 11.95 6.59
CA VAL A 218 17.63 11.50 5.83
C VAL A 218 17.26 11.21 4.38
N GLY A 219 16.12 10.53 4.15
CA GLY A 219 15.60 10.23 2.83
C GLY A 219 14.67 11.30 2.25
N LEU A 220 14.12 12.17 3.10
CA LEU A 220 13.12 13.18 2.76
C LEU A 220 13.39 14.49 3.53
N PRO A 221 14.38 15.31 3.12
CA PRO A 221 14.81 16.48 3.90
C PRO A 221 13.70 17.48 4.25
N GLU A 222 12.74 17.65 3.33
CA GLU A 222 11.62 18.60 3.44
C GLU A 222 10.34 17.99 4.05
N VAL A 223 10.39 16.75 4.56
CA VAL A 223 9.19 16.12 5.12
C VAL A 223 8.78 16.78 6.44
N ASN A 224 7.49 17.06 6.58
CA ASN A 224 6.92 17.40 7.87
C ASN A 224 6.96 16.18 8.80
N LEU A 225 7.29 16.41 10.07
CA LEU A 225 7.34 15.35 11.07
C LEU A 225 6.10 15.40 11.97
N PRO A 226 5.70 14.25 12.55
CA PRO A 226 4.65 14.22 13.55
C PRO A 226 4.99 15.10 14.75
N SER A 227 3.95 15.68 15.35
CA SER A 227 4.02 16.46 16.58
C SER A 227 2.91 16.00 17.54
N PRO A 228 3.23 15.42 18.71
CA PRO A 228 4.58 15.10 19.19
C PRO A 228 5.31 14.06 18.31
N MET A 229 6.64 14.06 18.36
CA MET A 229 7.46 13.06 17.66
C MET A 229 7.36 11.70 18.35
N PHE A 230 7.41 10.62 17.56
CA PHE A 230 7.50 9.26 18.08
C PHE A 230 8.96 8.79 18.11
N LYS A 231 9.41 8.27 19.26
CA LYS A 231 10.79 7.79 19.48
C LYS A 231 10.83 6.74 20.61
N HIS A 232 10.67 5.47 20.26
CA HIS A 232 10.63 4.32 21.17
C HIS A 232 11.38 3.12 20.58
N PRO A 233 12.73 3.15 20.54
CA PRO A 233 13.53 2.01 20.07
C PRO A 233 13.30 0.73 20.90
N GLU A 234 12.86 0.86 22.16
CA GLU A 234 12.43 -0.27 23.00
C GLU A 234 11.23 -1.03 22.41
N ASP A 235 10.32 -0.35 21.73
CA ASP A 235 9.15 -0.99 21.10
C ASP A 235 9.59 -1.80 19.87
N ALA A 236 10.59 -1.32 19.12
CA ALA A 236 11.23 -2.08 18.03
C ALA A 236 11.91 -3.36 18.54
N VAL A 237 12.60 -3.30 19.68
CA VAL A 237 13.17 -4.49 20.35
C VAL A 237 12.07 -5.46 20.76
N LEU A 238 11.00 -4.96 21.36
CA LEU A 238 9.88 -5.78 21.85
C LEU A 238 9.13 -6.47 20.70
N GLN A 239 8.89 -5.78 19.58
CA GLN A 239 8.27 -6.33 18.38
C GLN A 239 9.08 -7.49 17.79
N ILE A 240 10.40 -7.36 17.73
CA ILE A 240 11.29 -8.43 17.26
C ILE A 240 11.31 -9.60 18.25
N ALA A 241 11.46 -9.31 19.55
CA ALA A 241 11.55 -10.33 20.59
C ALA A 241 10.26 -11.17 20.67
N LYS A 242 9.09 -10.53 20.73
CA LYS A 242 7.79 -11.22 20.69
C LYS A 242 7.62 -12.01 19.39
N GLY A 243 8.04 -11.45 18.25
CA GLY A 243 7.93 -12.14 16.97
C GLY A 243 8.75 -13.43 16.93
N LYS A 244 9.99 -13.38 17.43
CA LYS A 244 10.89 -14.54 17.57
C LYS A 244 10.32 -15.59 18.52
N GLU A 245 9.77 -15.17 19.66
CA GLU A 245 9.14 -16.07 20.64
C GLU A 245 7.91 -16.77 20.07
N TYR A 246 7.01 -16.01 19.43
CA TYR A 246 5.79 -16.56 18.86
C TYR A 246 6.07 -17.52 17.70
N PHE A 247 7.04 -17.19 16.85
CA PHE A 247 7.55 -18.10 15.83
C PHE A 247 8.03 -19.41 16.45
N LYS A 248 8.89 -19.34 17.48
CA LYS A 248 9.44 -20.53 18.15
C LYS A 248 8.34 -21.40 18.76
N GLY A 249 7.32 -20.79 19.37
CA GLY A 249 6.18 -21.51 19.93
C GLY A 249 5.37 -22.30 18.90
N ASN A 250 5.30 -21.82 17.65
CA ASN A 250 4.54 -22.45 16.59
C ASN A 250 5.34 -23.48 15.78
N PHE A 251 6.62 -23.20 15.51
CA PHE A 251 7.45 -24.05 14.65
C PHE A 251 8.40 -24.98 15.42
N GLY A 252 8.66 -24.71 16.70
CA GLY A 252 9.51 -25.53 17.57
C GLY A 252 11.02 -25.29 17.42
N PHE A 253 11.45 -24.29 16.64
CA PHE A 253 12.85 -23.90 16.45
C PHE A 253 13.00 -22.38 16.34
N GLU A 254 14.23 -21.86 16.46
CA GLU A 254 14.48 -20.42 16.33
C GLU A 254 14.74 -20.02 14.87
N PRO A 255 14.18 -18.89 14.40
CA PRO A 255 14.45 -18.37 13.07
C PRO A 255 15.88 -17.80 13.02
N ARG A 256 16.59 -18.08 11.93
CA ARG A 256 17.94 -17.54 11.68
C ARG A 256 17.92 -16.19 10.96
N GLY A 257 16.86 -15.93 10.20
CA GLY A 257 16.68 -14.72 9.42
C GLY A 257 15.56 -13.82 9.93
N LEU A 258 15.75 -12.51 9.76
CA LEU A 258 14.71 -11.51 9.92
C LEU A 258 14.46 -10.78 8.59
N TRP A 259 13.23 -10.81 8.08
CA TRP A 259 12.78 -9.83 7.09
C TRP A 259 12.20 -8.62 7.83
N PRO A 260 12.83 -7.44 7.79
CA PRO A 260 12.25 -6.24 8.36
C PRO A 260 11.05 -5.81 7.52
N SER A 261 10.00 -5.33 8.16
CA SER A 261 8.77 -4.92 7.50
C SER A 261 9.08 -3.97 6.34
N GLU A 262 8.59 -4.28 5.14
CA GLU A 262 8.81 -3.46 3.93
C GLU A 262 10.29 -3.31 3.55
N GLY A 263 11.14 -4.26 3.94
CA GLY A 263 12.59 -4.16 3.79
C GLY A 263 13.19 -2.96 4.54
N SER A 264 12.51 -2.43 5.57
CA SER A 264 12.87 -1.16 6.20
C SER A 264 14.05 -1.30 7.16
N LEU A 265 15.17 -0.64 6.84
CA LEU A 265 16.38 -0.66 7.66
C LEU A 265 16.90 0.74 7.98
N SER A 266 17.64 0.82 9.09
CA SER A 266 18.54 1.91 9.49
C SER A 266 19.69 1.28 10.28
N THR A 267 20.78 2.01 10.52
CA THR A 267 21.91 1.48 11.32
C THR A 267 21.49 1.08 12.73
N GLU A 268 20.60 1.84 13.38
CA GLU A 268 20.04 1.49 14.70
C GLU A 268 19.20 0.22 14.66
N VAL A 269 18.47 -0.02 13.57
CA VAL A 269 17.74 -1.29 13.39
C VAL A 269 18.71 -2.45 13.15
N LEU A 270 19.79 -2.28 12.39
CA LEU A 270 20.83 -3.31 12.24
C LEU A 270 21.44 -3.71 13.59
N ASP A 271 21.68 -2.72 14.45
CA ASP A 271 22.13 -2.91 15.83
C ASP A 271 21.17 -3.76 16.66
N ILE A 272 19.87 -3.45 16.60
CA ILE A 272 18.84 -4.22 17.30
C ILE A 272 18.80 -5.67 16.76
N ILE A 273 18.80 -5.86 15.44
CA ILE A 273 18.73 -7.17 14.80
C ILE A 273 19.90 -8.07 15.22
N ILE A 274 21.13 -7.56 15.17
CA ILE A 274 22.32 -8.34 15.54
C ILE A 274 22.37 -8.68 17.04
N GLU A 275 21.82 -7.80 17.89
CA GLU A 275 21.71 -8.02 19.33
C GLU A 275 20.63 -9.06 19.68
N GLN A 276 19.58 -9.19 18.87
CA GLN A 276 18.56 -10.25 18.96
C GLN A 276 19.07 -11.62 18.44
N GLY A 277 20.28 -11.67 17.89
CA GLY A 277 20.98 -12.89 17.53
C GLY A 277 20.50 -13.50 16.21
N PHE A 278 20.09 -12.67 15.25
CA PHE A 278 19.84 -13.10 13.88
C PHE A 278 21.17 -13.21 13.11
N ASP A 279 21.22 -14.17 12.19
CA ASP A 279 22.38 -14.41 11.33
C ASP A 279 22.31 -13.58 10.04
N TRP A 280 21.10 -13.29 9.57
CA TRP A 280 20.90 -12.48 8.37
C TRP A 280 19.63 -11.63 8.39
N THR A 281 19.68 -10.57 7.58
CA THR A 281 18.55 -9.71 7.21
C THR A 281 18.65 -9.34 5.72
N ALA A 282 17.60 -8.73 5.17
CA ALA A 282 17.58 -8.29 3.77
C ALA A 282 16.84 -6.96 3.60
N THR A 283 17.19 -6.23 2.54
CA THR A 283 16.53 -4.98 2.11
C THR A 283 16.68 -4.80 0.59
N ASP A 284 16.26 -3.67 0.04
CA ASP A 284 16.38 -3.35 -1.39
C ASP A 284 17.77 -2.82 -1.78
N SER A 285 18.22 -3.20 -2.98
CA SER A 285 19.52 -2.75 -3.51
C SER A 285 19.68 -1.24 -3.59
N LYS A 286 18.57 -0.46 -3.69
CA LYS A 286 18.61 1.00 -3.64
C LYS A 286 19.19 1.54 -2.34
N LEU A 287 19.01 0.86 -1.21
CA LEU A 287 19.64 1.26 0.05
C LEU A 287 21.16 1.08 -0.02
N LEU A 288 21.63 -0.03 -0.61
CA LEU A 288 23.07 -0.24 -0.81
C LEU A 288 23.66 0.86 -1.69
N TYR A 289 23.03 1.17 -2.82
CA TYR A 289 23.54 2.20 -3.74
C TYR A 289 23.64 3.58 -3.08
N LYS A 290 22.67 3.94 -2.24
CA LYS A 290 22.76 5.18 -1.45
C LYS A 290 23.80 5.12 -0.33
N THR A 291 24.14 3.92 0.15
CA THR A 291 25.13 3.73 1.22
C THR A 291 26.57 3.79 0.70
N ILE A 292 26.87 3.12 -0.42
CA ILE A 292 28.25 2.97 -0.93
C ILE A 292 28.51 3.67 -2.28
N GLY A 293 27.48 4.29 -2.88
CA GLY A 293 27.53 4.94 -4.19
C GLY A 293 27.12 4.02 -5.35
N GLU A 294 26.60 4.62 -6.42
CA GLU A 294 25.98 3.92 -7.57
C GLU A 294 26.97 3.22 -8.54
N ASN A 295 28.28 3.36 -8.35
CA ASN A 295 29.27 3.01 -9.37
C ASN A 295 29.50 1.50 -9.62
N ASN A 296 28.73 0.59 -9.01
CA ASN A 296 28.97 -0.85 -9.12
C ASN A 296 27.67 -1.66 -9.17
N ASP A 297 27.10 -1.72 -10.37
CA ASP A 297 25.85 -2.35 -10.78
C ASP A 297 25.77 -3.90 -10.64
N TYR A 298 26.67 -4.51 -9.87
CA TYR A 298 26.68 -5.94 -9.54
C TYR A 298 27.03 -6.23 -8.08
N PHE A 299 27.35 -5.23 -7.25
CA PHE A 299 27.74 -5.47 -5.85
C PHE A 299 26.58 -5.93 -4.97
N HIS A 300 25.33 -5.59 -5.28
CA HIS A 300 24.17 -6.05 -4.53
C HIS A 300 23.97 -7.57 -4.59
N TYR A 301 24.58 -8.24 -5.58
CA TYR A 301 24.62 -9.70 -5.65
C TYR A 301 25.63 -10.33 -4.69
N PHE A 302 26.46 -9.54 -4.01
CA PHE A 302 27.31 -10.02 -2.94
C PHE A 302 26.67 -9.58 -1.61
N PRO A 303 26.39 -10.51 -0.69
CA PRO A 303 25.91 -10.11 0.62
C PRO A 303 26.97 -9.26 1.32
N PHE A 304 26.56 -8.37 2.22
CA PHE A 304 27.47 -7.56 3.03
C PHE A 304 27.46 -8.03 4.48
N VAL A 305 28.59 -7.90 5.18
CA VAL A 305 28.69 -8.27 6.59
C VAL A 305 28.70 -7.01 7.45
N TYR A 306 27.65 -6.85 8.26
CA TYR A 306 27.59 -5.87 9.33
C TYR A 306 28.17 -6.48 10.61
N LYS A 307 29.09 -5.78 11.29
CA LYS A 307 29.76 -6.27 12.51
C LYS A 307 29.49 -5.31 13.66
N LYS A 308 29.01 -5.86 14.77
CA LYS A 308 28.88 -5.15 16.06
C LYS A 308 29.42 -6.05 17.17
N ASN A 309 30.35 -5.53 17.96
CA ASN A 309 31.06 -6.28 18.98
C ASN A 309 31.69 -7.57 18.37
N SER A 310 31.44 -8.73 18.96
CA SER A 310 31.90 -10.03 18.46
C SER A 310 30.86 -10.75 17.58
N ARG A 311 29.79 -10.07 17.15
CA ARG A 311 28.74 -10.66 16.32
C ARG A 311 28.83 -10.16 14.88
N LYS A 312 28.38 -11.00 13.95
CA LYS A 312 28.23 -10.67 12.53
C LYS A 312 26.78 -10.88 12.10
N LEU A 313 26.28 -9.97 11.27
CA LEU A 313 24.98 -10.04 10.61
C LEU A 313 25.20 -9.91 9.11
N VAL A 314 24.67 -10.86 8.33
CA VAL A 314 24.76 -10.82 6.87
C VAL A 314 23.55 -10.07 6.31
N VAL A 315 23.79 -9.06 5.49
CA VAL A 315 22.77 -8.21 4.86
C VAL A 315 22.71 -8.54 3.37
N PHE A 316 21.54 -8.98 2.92
CA PHE A 316 21.26 -9.26 1.52
C PHE A 316 20.51 -8.10 0.87
N PHE A 317 20.72 -7.91 -0.44
CA PHE A 317 20.10 -6.84 -1.21
C PHE A 317 19.27 -7.40 -2.35
N ARG A 318 17.95 -7.16 -2.29
CA ARG A 318 16.94 -7.59 -3.26
C ARG A 318 17.30 -7.08 -4.65
N ASP A 319 17.19 -7.98 -5.63
CA ASP A 319 17.11 -7.61 -7.03
C ASP A 319 15.68 -7.17 -7.35
N SER A 320 15.48 -5.85 -7.40
CA SER A 320 14.13 -5.29 -7.58
C SER A 320 13.55 -5.63 -8.95
N VAL A 321 14.38 -5.71 -9.99
CA VAL A 321 13.92 -5.98 -11.37
C VAL A 321 13.31 -7.36 -11.47
N LEU A 322 14.03 -8.40 -11.04
CA LEU A 322 13.54 -9.78 -11.07
C LEU A 322 12.35 -9.99 -10.14
N SER A 323 12.38 -9.37 -8.97
CA SER A 323 11.31 -9.49 -7.98
C SER A 323 10.01 -8.80 -8.45
N ASP A 324 10.10 -7.57 -8.95
CA ASP A 324 8.97 -6.80 -9.47
C ASP A 324 8.45 -7.40 -10.79
N ALA A 325 9.30 -8.10 -11.56
CA ALA A 325 8.86 -8.80 -12.76
C ALA A 325 7.83 -9.89 -12.41
N ILE A 326 8.10 -10.70 -11.38
CA ILE A 326 7.12 -11.69 -10.88
C ILE A 326 5.91 -10.97 -10.27
N GLY A 327 6.13 -9.96 -9.42
CA GLY A 327 5.04 -9.29 -8.70
C GLY A 327 4.06 -8.55 -9.59
N PHE A 328 4.51 -7.92 -10.68
CA PHE A 328 3.70 -6.94 -11.41
C PHE A 328 3.72 -7.07 -12.93
N THR A 329 4.77 -7.64 -13.52
CA THR A 329 4.98 -7.61 -14.98
C THR A 329 4.48 -8.88 -15.65
N TYR A 330 4.93 -10.05 -15.18
CA TYR A 330 4.66 -11.33 -15.83
C TYR A 330 3.22 -11.81 -15.68
N GLN A 331 2.41 -11.19 -14.82
CA GLN A 331 0.98 -11.51 -14.66
C GLN A 331 0.16 -11.38 -15.96
N GLN A 332 0.63 -10.57 -16.93
CA GLN A 332 0.01 -10.41 -18.25
C GLN A 332 0.71 -11.20 -19.38
N TRP A 333 1.78 -11.92 -19.08
CA TRP A 333 2.61 -12.59 -20.06
C TRP A 333 2.20 -14.06 -20.21
N LYS A 334 2.59 -14.67 -21.33
CA LYS A 334 2.56 -16.12 -21.43
C LYS A 334 3.63 -16.71 -20.49
N PRO A 335 3.34 -17.81 -19.78
CA PRO A 335 4.30 -18.45 -18.89
C PRO A 335 5.66 -18.71 -19.53
N GLU A 336 5.69 -19.14 -20.79
CA GLU A 336 6.93 -19.45 -21.52
C GLU A 336 7.80 -18.22 -21.76
N ASP A 337 7.18 -17.10 -22.17
CA ASP A 337 7.89 -15.84 -22.43
C ASP A 337 8.43 -15.24 -21.12
N ALA A 338 7.63 -15.30 -20.04
CA ALA A 338 8.03 -14.82 -18.72
C ALA A 338 9.19 -15.63 -18.13
N VAL A 339 9.14 -16.96 -18.20
CA VAL A 339 10.22 -17.82 -17.69
C VAL A 339 11.49 -17.68 -18.54
N PHE A 340 11.36 -17.54 -19.87
CA PHE A 340 12.49 -17.28 -20.73
C PHE A 340 13.18 -15.96 -20.36
N ASP A 341 12.42 -14.87 -20.20
CA ASP A 341 12.96 -13.56 -19.81
C ASP A 341 13.64 -13.62 -18.44
N PHE A 342 12.97 -14.16 -17.42
CA PHE A 342 13.50 -14.27 -16.06
C PHE A 342 14.82 -15.06 -16.01
N THR A 343 14.87 -16.23 -16.66
CA THR A 343 16.07 -17.07 -16.66
C THR A 343 17.18 -16.49 -17.54
N ASN A 344 16.84 -15.73 -18.59
CA ASN A 344 17.82 -15.00 -19.39
C ASN A 344 18.45 -13.85 -18.60
N LEU A 345 17.66 -13.09 -17.85
CA LEU A 345 18.17 -12.04 -16.94
C LEU A 345 19.15 -12.61 -15.91
N LEU A 346 18.83 -13.76 -15.30
CA LEU A 346 19.75 -14.47 -14.41
C LEU A 346 21.08 -14.85 -15.11
N LYS A 347 21.01 -15.34 -16.36
CA LYS A 347 22.22 -15.67 -17.13
C LYS A 347 23.05 -14.43 -17.46
N ILE A 348 22.41 -13.31 -17.80
CA ILE A 348 23.09 -12.02 -18.00
C ILE A 348 23.80 -11.58 -16.72
N ILE A 349 23.16 -11.70 -15.56
CA ILE A 349 23.78 -11.40 -14.26
C ILE A 349 25.01 -12.29 -14.04
N ARG A 350 24.89 -13.60 -14.29
CA ARG A 350 26.00 -14.55 -14.19
C ARG A 350 27.17 -14.14 -15.10
N GLU A 351 26.91 -13.91 -16.38
CA GLU A 351 27.92 -13.52 -17.37
C GLU A 351 28.63 -12.22 -16.98
N LYS A 352 27.88 -11.25 -16.47
CA LYS A 352 28.42 -9.98 -15.97
C LYS A 352 29.39 -10.20 -14.81
N ILE A 353 29.00 -10.98 -13.79
CA ILE A 353 29.86 -11.29 -12.65
C ILE A 353 31.14 -12.02 -13.12
N VAL A 354 30.99 -13.04 -13.96
CA VAL A 354 32.12 -13.82 -14.49
C VAL A 354 33.08 -12.95 -15.30
N SER A 355 32.56 -12.08 -16.17
CA SER A 355 33.38 -11.21 -17.01
C SER A 355 34.17 -10.14 -16.22
N LYS A 356 33.64 -9.72 -15.06
CA LYS A 356 34.26 -8.69 -14.21
C LYS A 356 35.20 -9.26 -13.15
N LEU A 357 34.83 -10.37 -12.52
CA LEU A 357 35.48 -10.90 -11.32
C LEU A 357 36.01 -12.33 -11.47
N GLY A 358 35.73 -12.99 -12.60
CA GLY A 358 36.06 -14.41 -12.81
C GLY A 358 35.00 -15.36 -12.26
N GLU A 359 35.13 -16.64 -12.61
CA GLU A 359 34.13 -17.66 -12.26
C GLU A 359 34.09 -17.99 -10.76
N ASP A 360 35.20 -17.82 -10.04
CA ASP A 360 35.28 -18.07 -8.59
C ASP A 360 34.43 -17.09 -7.77
N ALA A 361 34.13 -15.91 -8.30
CA ALA A 361 33.25 -14.94 -7.64
C ALA A 361 31.81 -15.49 -7.46
N LEU A 362 31.38 -16.45 -8.28
CA LEU A 362 30.08 -17.10 -8.15
C LEU A 362 29.95 -17.92 -6.85
N ASP A 363 31.06 -18.23 -6.17
CA ASP A 363 31.00 -18.89 -4.87
C ASP A 363 30.53 -17.99 -3.72
N PHE A 364 30.43 -16.68 -3.97
CA PHE A 364 29.98 -15.69 -2.99
C PHE A 364 28.82 -14.85 -3.51
N ALA A 365 28.58 -14.85 -4.82
CA ALA A 365 27.43 -14.18 -5.42
C ALA A 365 26.13 -14.95 -5.20
N CYS A 366 25.05 -14.20 -5.00
CA CYS A 366 23.69 -14.65 -4.84
C CYS A 366 22.75 -13.61 -5.43
N VAL A 367 21.67 -14.04 -6.08
CA VAL A 367 20.58 -13.16 -6.52
C VAL A 367 19.39 -13.30 -5.58
N PRO A 368 19.14 -12.33 -4.67
CA PRO A 368 17.97 -12.36 -3.80
C PRO A 368 16.73 -11.89 -4.57
N VAL A 369 15.76 -12.77 -4.74
CA VAL A 369 14.44 -12.49 -5.33
C VAL A 369 13.42 -12.50 -4.20
N ILE A 370 12.96 -11.33 -3.80
CA ILE A 370 12.20 -11.12 -2.56
C ILE A 370 10.91 -10.37 -2.89
N LEU A 371 9.75 -10.90 -2.54
CA LEU A 371 8.45 -10.30 -2.84
C LEU A 371 7.35 -10.89 -1.95
N ASP A 372 6.19 -10.23 -1.95
CA ASP A 372 4.99 -10.74 -1.28
C ASP A 372 4.58 -12.11 -1.83
N GLY A 373 4.15 -12.98 -0.92
CA GLY A 373 3.83 -14.37 -1.20
C GLY A 373 2.42 -14.59 -1.74
N GLU A 374 1.54 -13.59 -1.69
CA GLU A 374 0.10 -13.76 -1.97
C GLU A 374 -0.49 -12.78 -3.01
N ASN A 375 0.08 -11.57 -3.15
CA ASN A 375 -0.61 -10.46 -3.81
C ASN A 375 -0.78 -10.63 -5.32
N CYS A 376 0.23 -11.15 -6.03
CA CYS A 376 0.19 -11.15 -7.49
C CYS A 376 -0.66 -12.29 -8.09
N TRP A 377 -0.88 -13.39 -7.37
CA TRP A 377 -1.35 -14.63 -7.97
C TRP A 377 -2.78 -14.58 -8.51
N GLU A 378 -3.66 -13.74 -7.95
CA GLU A 378 -5.03 -13.59 -8.48
C GLU A 378 -5.09 -12.99 -9.90
N TYR A 379 -4.03 -12.30 -10.32
CA TYR A 379 -3.91 -11.69 -11.64
C TYR A 379 -3.32 -12.65 -12.66
N TYR A 380 -2.59 -13.67 -12.22
CA TYR A 380 -2.14 -14.74 -13.08
C TYR A 380 -3.27 -15.70 -13.41
N LYS A 381 -3.27 -16.19 -14.65
CA LYS A 381 -4.09 -17.34 -15.02
C LYS A 381 -3.78 -18.52 -14.10
N ASP A 382 -4.82 -19.19 -13.62
CA ASP A 382 -4.73 -20.36 -12.74
C ASP A 382 -3.80 -20.11 -11.54
N ASN A 383 -3.97 -18.97 -10.86
CA ASN A 383 -3.21 -18.57 -9.67
C ASN A 383 -1.68 -18.70 -9.82
N GLY A 384 -1.15 -18.48 -11.02
CA GLY A 384 0.29 -18.55 -11.29
C GLY A 384 0.88 -19.95 -11.42
N LEU A 385 0.10 -21.02 -11.24
CA LEU A 385 0.61 -22.40 -11.23
C LEU A 385 1.35 -22.80 -12.52
N PRO A 386 0.87 -22.46 -13.75
CA PRO A 386 1.62 -22.75 -14.98
C PRO A 386 2.99 -22.05 -15.04
N PHE A 387 3.05 -20.79 -14.59
CA PHE A 387 4.29 -20.01 -14.54
C PHE A 387 5.27 -20.60 -13.53
N LEU A 388 4.82 -20.84 -12.28
CA LEU A 388 5.67 -21.36 -11.21
C LEU A 388 6.24 -22.74 -11.54
N ARG A 389 5.42 -23.67 -12.05
CA ARG A 389 5.89 -25.00 -12.48
C ARG A 389 6.96 -24.89 -13.57
N LEU A 390 6.74 -24.05 -14.57
CA LEU A 390 7.70 -23.88 -15.66
C LEU A 390 8.99 -23.21 -15.17
N LEU A 391 8.88 -22.19 -14.31
CA LEU A 391 10.02 -21.52 -13.71
C LEU A 391 10.88 -22.49 -12.90
N TYR A 392 10.24 -23.23 -11.98
CA TYR A 392 10.93 -24.17 -11.09
C TYR A 392 11.58 -25.31 -11.85
N LYS A 393 10.88 -25.85 -12.87
CA LYS A 393 11.45 -26.83 -13.78
C LYS A 393 12.68 -26.29 -14.49
N THR A 394 12.56 -25.10 -15.09
CA THR A 394 13.64 -24.51 -15.90
C THR A 394 14.87 -24.21 -15.05
N ILE A 395 14.70 -23.66 -13.84
CA ILE A 395 15.81 -23.42 -12.90
C ILE A 395 16.44 -24.74 -12.45
N THR A 396 15.63 -25.75 -12.12
CA THR A 396 16.14 -27.04 -11.62
C THR A 396 16.91 -27.82 -12.68
N ASP A 397 16.53 -27.70 -13.95
CA ASP A 397 17.15 -28.41 -15.07
C ASP A 397 18.38 -27.68 -15.65
N ASP A 398 18.56 -26.39 -15.35
CA ASP A 398 19.67 -25.59 -15.89
C ASP A 398 20.94 -25.70 -15.02
N PRO A 399 22.06 -26.25 -15.53
CA PRO A 399 23.29 -26.42 -14.75
C PRO A 399 24.00 -25.10 -14.41
N LEU A 400 23.59 -23.98 -15.00
CA LEU A 400 24.14 -22.65 -14.70
C LEU A 400 23.40 -21.93 -13.58
N LEU A 401 22.29 -22.49 -13.08
CA LEU A 401 21.44 -21.88 -12.05
C LEU A 401 21.26 -22.87 -10.90
N GLN A 402 21.21 -22.37 -9.67
CA GLN A 402 20.91 -23.19 -8.51
C GLN A 402 20.27 -22.36 -7.40
N THR A 403 19.23 -22.89 -6.77
CA THR A 403 18.57 -22.24 -5.63
C THR A 403 19.21 -22.61 -4.30
N PHE A 404 19.24 -21.66 -3.38
CA PHE A 404 19.74 -21.81 -2.00
C PHE A 404 18.78 -21.14 -1.02
N THR A 405 18.87 -21.51 0.25
CA THR A 405 18.31 -20.68 1.33
C THR A 405 19.30 -19.59 1.74
N PHE A 406 18.82 -18.51 2.37
CA PHE A 406 19.70 -17.43 2.83
C PHE A 406 20.71 -17.94 3.87
N SER A 407 20.25 -18.76 4.80
CA SER A 407 21.07 -19.43 5.81
C SER A 407 22.19 -20.30 5.23
N GLU A 408 21.97 -20.93 4.07
CA GLU A 408 23.00 -21.68 3.36
C GLU A 408 24.05 -20.73 2.78
N ILE A 409 23.63 -19.61 2.16
CA ILE A 409 24.58 -18.60 1.68
C ILE A 409 25.42 -18.05 2.84
N VAL A 410 24.80 -17.72 3.98
CA VAL A 410 25.50 -17.24 5.19
C VAL A 410 26.60 -18.22 5.62
N SER A 411 26.34 -19.53 5.56
CA SER A 411 27.31 -20.56 5.95
C SER A 411 28.55 -20.63 5.04
N THR A 412 28.48 -20.06 3.84
CA THR A 412 29.60 -19.99 2.88
C THR A 412 30.44 -18.71 3.00
N ILE A 413 30.01 -17.74 3.82
CA ILE A 413 30.71 -16.47 3.99
C ILE A 413 31.89 -16.64 4.97
N PRO A 414 33.14 -16.43 4.52
CA PRO A 414 34.32 -16.57 5.38
C PRO A 414 34.42 -15.42 6.40
N ASP A 415 35.22 -15.59 7.45
CA ASP A 415 35.35 -14.56 8.49
C ASP A 415 36.13 -13.31 8.03
N ASP A 416 37.05 -13.49 7.07
CA ASP A 416 37.86 -12.46 6.42
C ASP A 416 37.21 -11.87 5.15
N TYR A 417 35.90 -12.04 5.00
CA TYR A 417 35.15 -11.57 3.83
C TYR A 417 35.28 -10.06 3.59
N SER A 418 35.43 -9.67 2.32
CA SER A 418 35.78 -8.31 1.91
C SER A 418 34.61 -7.32 1.98
N TYR A 419 33.38 -7.78 1.75
CA TYR A 419 32.20 -6.93 1.71
C TYR A 419 31.68 -6.67 3.12
N ASN A 420 32.12 -5.55 3.71
CA ASN A 420 31.74 -5.14 5.06
C ASN A 420 30.88 -3.87 5.01
N LEU A 421 29.89 -3.81 5.91
CA LEU A 421 28.99 -2.68 6.07
C LEU A 421 29.25 -2.01 7.42
N LYS A 422 29.47 -0.69 7.44
CA LYS A 422 29.61 0.09 8.69
C LYS A 422 28.31 0.74 9.13
N GLU A 423 27.49 1.10 8.17
CA GLU A 423 26.20 1.77 8.33
C GLU A 423 25.35 1.50 7.10
N ILE A 424 24.07 1.81 7.15
CA ILE A 424 23.17 1.69 6.01
C ILE A 424 22.35 2.97 5.84
N PHE A 425 22.14 3.37 4.59
CA PHE A 425 21.20 4.44 4.27
C PHE A 425 19.80 4.04 4.75
N PRO A 426 19.12 4.86 5.57
CA PRO A 426 17.83 4.49 6.11
C PRO A 426 16.74 4.59 5.04
N GLY A 427 15.96 3.52 4.89
CA GLY A 427 14.89 3.47 3.91
C GLY A 427 14.18 2.14 3.88
N SER A 428 13.18 2.04 3.01
CA SER A 428 12.44 0.81 2.71
C SER A 428 12.73 0.32 1.30
N TRP A 429 12.18 -0.84 0.94
CA TRP A 429 12.20 -1.31 -0.44
C TRP A 429 11.44 -0.43 -1.44
N ILE A 430 10.63 0.51 -0.95
CA ILE A 430 9.93 1.51 -1.77
C ILE A 430 10.73 2.81 -1.75
N ASN A 431 11.22 3.20 -2.93
CA ASN A 431 11.92 4.47 -3.17
C ASN A 431 13.18 4.74 -2.30
N ALA A 432 13.66 3.75 -1.54
CA ALA A 432 14.73 3.90 -0.55
C ALA A 432 14.50 5.12 0.36
N ASN A 433 13.28 5.25 0.88
CA ASN A 433 12.86 6.22 1.90
C ASN A 433 11.62 5.69 2.66
N PHE A 434 11.02 6.51 3.51
CA PHE A 434 9.83 6.17 4.31
C PHE A 434 8.56 6.93 3.91
N TYR A 435 8.52 7.56 2.73
CA TYR A 435 7.41 8.45 2.32
C TYR A 435 6.05 7.75 2.42
N THR A 436 6.00 6.47 2.04
CA THR A 436 4.80 5.64 2.09
C THR A 436 4.18 5.54 3.48
N TRP A 437 4.94 5.69 4.58
CA TRP A 437 4.39 5.55 5.95
C TRP A 437 4.42 6.82 6.80
N ILE A 438 5.07 7.90 6.35
CA ILE A 438 5.14 9.17 7.11
C ILE A 438 5.01 10.44 6.24
N GLY A 439 5.03 10.30 4.92
CA GLY A 439 5.19 11.43 3.99
C GLY A 439 3.99 12.38 3.88
N GLN A 440 2.79 11.93 4.26
CA GLN A 440 1.54 12.69 4.11
C GLN A 440 0.95 13.16 5.45
N PRO A 441 0.17 14.28 5.49
CA PRO A 441 -0.39 14.84 6.72
C PRO A 441 -1.24 13.87 7.55
N GLN A 442 -2.02 13.01 6.90
CA GLN A 442 -2.85 12.00 7.57
C GLN A 442 -1.97 10.95 8.27
N LYS A 443 -0.88 10.52 7.61
CA LYS A 443 0.12 9.61 8.19
C LYS A 443 0.81 10.26 9.40
N GLN A 444 1.18 11.54 9.28
CA GLN A 444 1.78 12.31 10.38
C GLN A 444 0.83 12.44 11.57
N THR A 445 -0.47 12.63 11.33
CA THR A 445 -1.47 12.70 12.40
C THR A 445 -1.66 11.35 13.08
N ALA A 446 -1.67 10.25 12.33
CA ALA A 446 -1.65 8.91 12.91
C ALA A 446 -0.41 8.70 13.81
N TRP A 447 0.79 9.07 13.35
CA TRP A 447 2.02 9.00 14.16
C TRP A 447 1.95 9.89 15.42
N SER A 448 1.40 11.10 15.31
CA SER A 448 1.15 11.97 16.46
C SER A 448 0.22 11.33 17.49
N TRP A 449 -0.79 10.55 17.04
CA TRP A 449 -1.66 9.79 17.93
C TRP A 449 -0.91 8.65 18.62
N LEU A 450 -0.07 7.90 17.91
CA LEU A 450 0.79 6.88 18.54
C LEU A 450 1.65 7.49 19.63
N ALA A 451 2.30 8.61 19.36
CA ALA A 451 3.18 9.26 20.33
C ALA A 451 2.42 9.71 21.59
N LYS A 452 1.23 10.31 21.43
CA LYS A 452 0.37 10.69 22.55
C LYS A 452 -0.07 9.49 23.39
N VAL A 453 -0.51 8.42 22.73
CA VAL A 453 -1.00 7.21 23.42
C VAL A 453 0.14 6.47 24.11
N ARG A 454 1.32 6.37 23.48
CA ARG A 454 2.49 5.76 24.09
C ARG A 454 2.97 6.52 25.34
N GLU A 455 2.95 7.86 25.30
CA GLU A 455 3.22 8.70 26.47
C GLU A 455 2.18 8.50 27.59
N LEU A 456 0.91 8.34 27.22
CA LEU A 456 -0.17 8.05 28.18
C LEU A 456 0.04 6.69 28.86
N ILE A 457 0.43 5.67 28.11
CA ILE A 457 0.73 4.34 28.67
C ILE A 457 1.85 4.43 29.71
N GLU A 458 2.91 5.21 29.46
CA GLU A 458 3.99 5.37 30.44
C GLU A 458 3.56 6.04 31.75
N LYS A 459 2.52 6.87 31.74
CA LYS A 459 1.97 7.46 32.97
C LYS A 459 1.29 6.42 33.86
N HIS A 460 0.91 5.27 33.30
CA HIS A 460 0.21 4.18 33.99
C HIS A 460 1.12 2.99 34.33
N LYS A 461 2.44 3.12 34.16
CA LYS A 461 3.38 2.02 34.40
C LYS A 461 3.38 1.44 35.83
N GLU A 462 2.83 2.16 36.81
CA GLU A 462 2.70 1.67 38.19
C GLU A 462 1.59 0.61 38.34
N ASP A 463 0.58 0.61 37.46
CA ASP A 463 -0.40 -0.47 37.34
C ASP A 463 0.07 -1.47 36.27
N GLU A 464 0.76 -2.51 36.73
CA GLU A 464 1.38 -3.50 35.85
C GLU A 464 0.38 -4.20 34.90
N ASP A 465 -0.87 -4.45 35.34
CA ASP A 465 -1.84 -5.16 34.50
C ASP A 465 -2.42 -4.25 33.41
N SER A 466 -2.81 -3.02 33.78
CA SER A 466 -3.29 -2.02 32.83
C SER A 466 -2.20 -1.62 31.85
N TYR A 467 -0.96 -1.40 32.32
CA TYR A 467 0.20 -1.11 31.47
C TYR A 467 0.46 -2.23 30.46
N ARG A 468 0.51 -3.48 30.92
CA ARG A 468 0.77 -4.64 30.06
C ARG A 468 -0.31 -4.79 28.97
N LYS A 469 -1.59 -4.70 29.34
CA LYS A 469 -2.71 -4.80 28.38
C LYS A 469 -2.67 -3.65 27.37
N ALA A 470 -2.39 -2.43 27.81
CA ALA A 470 -2.29 -1.28 26.93
C ALA A 470 -1.07 -1.38 25.99
N MET A 471 0.07 -1.91 26.46
CA MET A 471 1.22 -2.19 25.60
C MET A 471 0.93 -3.27 24.57
N ASP A 472 0.20 -4.34 24.92
CA ASP A 472 -0.21 -5.36 23.93
C ASP A 472 -1.06 -4.75 22.80
N LEU A 473 -1.93 -3.78 23.10
CA LEU A 473 -2.68 -3.00 22.10
C LEU A 473 -1.79 -2.00 21.34
N MET A 474 -0.83 -1.36 22.02
CA MET A 474 0.12 -0.43 21.41
C MET A 474 0.89 -1.10 20.28
N LEU A 475 1.40 -2.30 20.52
CA LEU A 475 2.15 -3.06 19.52
C LEU A 475 1.31 -3.36 18.26
N ILE A 476 -0.01 -3.51 18.39
CA ILE A 476 -0.90 -3.68 17.23
C ILE A 476 -0.94 -2.41 16.39
N VAL A 477 -1.15 -1.24 17.01
CA VAL A 477 -1.29 0.05 16.30
C VAL A 477 0.02 0.60 15.73
N GLU A 478 1.15 0.01 16.08
CA GLU A 478 2.45 0.27 15.46
C GLU A 478 2.61 -0.34 14.07
N GLY A 479 1.74 -1.28 13.68
CA GLY A 479 1.82 -1.98 12.40
C GLY A 479 1.83 -1.05 11.19
N SER A 480 2.64 -1.37 10.18
CA SER A 480 2.81 -0.50 9.00
C SER A 480 1.53 -0.34 8.19
N ASP A 481 0.65 -1.34 8.21
CA ASP A 481 -0.57 -1.42 7.42
C ASP A 481 -1.50 -0.23 7.66
N TRP A 482 -1.60 0.26 8.91
CA TRP A 482 -2.45 1.41 9.23
C TRP A 482 -2.03 2.65 8.45
N PHE A 483 -0.72 2.86 8.30
CA PHE A 483 -0.15 4.02 7.63
C PHE A 483 -0.13 3.88 6.11
N TRP A 484 -0.13 2.64 5.60
CA TRP A 484 -0.17 2.35 4.17
C TRP A 484 -1.42 2.90 3.51
N TRP A 485 -2.57 2.79 4.17
CA TRP A 485 -3.87 3.17 3.62
C TRP A 485 -4.20 4.66 3.76
N TYR A 486 -3.51 5.40 4.63
CA TYR A 486 -3.70 6.85 4.77
C TYR A 486 -3.12 7.64 3.59
N GLY A 487 -3.74 8.78 3.26
CA GLY A 487 -3.32 9.63 2.14
C GLY A 487 -3.74 9.09 0.77
N ASP A 488 -3.27 9.69 -0.32
CA ASP A 488 -3.81 9.43 -1.67
C ASP A 488 -3.03 8.36 -2.48
N ASP A 489 -1.99 7.79 -1.89
CA ASP A 489 -1.07 6.87 -2.60
C ASP A 489 -1.70 5.50 -2.89
N ASN A 490 -2.56 5.02 -1.98
CA ASN A 490 -3.17 3.69 -2.03
C ASN A 490 -4.70 3.79 -1.92
N ILE A 491 -5.39 3.22 -2.91
CA ILE A 491 -6.87 3.21 -2.98
C ILE A 491 -7.32 1.77 -2.97
N ALA A 492 -8.18 1.43 -2.00
CA ALA A 492 -8.88 0.16 -1.93
C ALA A 492 -10.32 0.39 -1.43
N PRO A 493 -11.29 -0.46 -1.82
CA PRO A 493 -12.67 -0.37 -1.36
C PRO A 493 -12.82 -0.38 0.17
N ASN A 494 -11.92 -1.08 0.88
CA ASN A 494 -11.96 -1.27 2.33
C ASN A 494 -11.02 -0.31 3.10
N LYS A 495 -10.56 0.77 2.47
CA LYS A 495 -9.65 1.74 3.10
C LYS A 495 -10.21 2.32 4.40
N ASP A 496 -11.51 2.61 4.43
CA ASP A 496 -12.17 3.17 5.61
C ASP A 496 -12.21 2.20 6.79
N ASP A 497 -12.13 0.89 6.54
CA ASP A 497 -12.10 -0.14 7.58
C ASP A 497 -10.79 -0.06 8.39
N PHE A 498 -9.67 0.26 7.73
CA PHE A 498 -8.37 0.41 8.38
C PHE A 498 -8.31 1.63 9.30
N ASP A 499 -8.85 2.77 8.87
CA ASP A 499 -8.93 3.95 9.74
C ASP A 499 -9.81 3.71 10.96
N GLN A 500 -10.97 3.08 10.74
CA GLN A 500 -11.88 2.72 11.83
C GLN A 500 -11.24 1.75 12.82
N LEU A 501 -10.54 0.72 12.33
CA LEU A 501 -9.91 -0.27 13.18
C LEU A 501 -8.73 0.33 13.96
N PHE A 502 -7.90 1.14 13.30
CA PHE A 502 -6.80 1.86 13.93
C PHE A 502 -7.30 2.76 15.08
N ARG A 503 -8.29 3.63 14.81
CA ARG A 503 -8.88 4.49 15.84
C ARG A 503 -9.55 3.69 16.95
N TRP A 504 -10.23 2.59 16.61
CA TRP A 504 -10.83 1.70 17.61
C TRP A 504 -9.79 1.14 18.58
N TYR A 505 -8.62 0.72 18.11
CA TYR A 505 -7.53 0.28 18.98
C TYR A 505 -7.00 1.40 19.88
N LEU A 506 -6.85 2.62 19.35
CA LEU A 506 -6.46 3.78 20.18
C LEU A 506 -7.50 4.04 21.28
N VAL A 507 -8.80 4.01 20.95
CA VAL A 507 -9.89 4.12 21.93
C VAL A 507 -9.80 3.01 22.98
N LYS A 508 -9.54 1.76 22.58
CA LYS A 508 -9.37 0.63 23.51
C LYS A 508 -8.19 0.81 24.45
N ILE A 509 -7.12 1.49 24.04
CA ILE A 509 -6.02 1.83 24.93
C ILE A 509 -6.48 2.80 26.02
N TYR A 510 -7.19 3.88 25.66
CA TYR A 510 -7.75 4.81 26.64
C TYR A 510 -8.69 4.11 27.63
N GLU A 511 -9.62 3.28 27.13
CA GLU A 511 -10.55 2.51 27.97
C GLU A 511 -9.81 1.54 28.90
N THR A 512 -8.76 0.88 28.42
CA THR A 512 -7.94 -0.06 29.21
C THR A 512 -7.22 0.64 30.36
N LEU A 513 -6.81 1.90 30.15
CA LEU A 513 -6.15 2.72 31.17
C LEU A 513 -7.14 3.45 32.09
N GLY A 514 -8.45 3.37 31.82
CA GLY A 514 -9.47 4.10 32.58
C GLY A 514 -9.50 5.60 32.31
N GLU A 515 -8.96 6.04 31.17
CA GLU A 515 -8.83 7.44 30.77
C GLU A 515 -10.00 7.88 29.87
N GLU A 516 -10.29 9.18 29.87
CA GLU A 516 -11.34 9.74 29.00
C GLU A 516 -10.89 9.71 27.53
N VAL A 517 -11.74 9.16 26.66
CA VAL A 517 -11.45 9.03 25.22
C VAL A 517 -11.58 10.41 24.54
N PRO A 518 -10.53 10.92 23.88
CA PRO A 518 -10.62 12.17 23.13
C PRO A 518 -11.66 12.13 22.02
N GLU A 519 -12.49 13.17 21.92
CA GLU A 519 -13.54 13.28 20.89
C GLU A 519 -12.98 13.18 19.45
N ASP A 520 -11.75 13.64 19.23
CA ASP A 520 -11.09 13.59 17.92
C ASP A 520 -10.84 12.16 17.41
N LEU A 521 -10.76 11.15 18.29
CA LEU A 521 -10.67 9.73 17.88
C LEU A 521 -11.99 9.19 17.29
N GLN A 522 -13.10 9.90 17.49
CA GLN A 522 -14.38 9.56 16.84
C GLN A 522 -14.44 10.04 15.38
N LYS A 523 -13.50 10.91 14.96
CA LYS A 523 -13.44 11.47 13.61
C LYS A 523 -12.39 10.70 12.78
N PRO A 524 -12.68 10.33 11.52
CA PRO A 524 -11.69 9.69 10.66
C PRO A 524 -10.40 10.53 10.54
N ILE A 525 -9.21 9.91 10.60
CA ILE A 525 -7.94 10.65 10.44
C ILE A 525 -7.82 11.19 9.00
N GLY A 526 -8.42 10.51 8.02
CA GLY A 526 -8.58 11.02 6.66
C GLY A 526 -9.49 12.24 6.53
N SER A 527 -10.29 12.56 7.56
CA SER A 527 -11.24 13.68 7.57
C SER A 527 -10.69 14.97 8.20
N ILE A 528 -9.35 15.08 8.37
CA ILE A 528 -8.69 16.34 8.72
C ILE A 528 -8.94 17.34 7.58
N ARG A 529 -10.03 18.11 7.76
CA ARG A 529 -10.69 19.04 6.84
C ARG A 529 -10.72 18.55 5.39
N PRO A 530 -11.89 18.22 4.81
CA PRO A 530 -12.03 18.49 3.39
C PRO A 530 -11.59 19.95 3.22
N TYR A 531 -10.55 20.22 2.44
CA TYR A 531 -10.55 21.50 1.74
C TYR A 531 -11.91 21.49 1.06
N ASP A 532 -12.83 22.35 1.49
CA ASP A 532 -14.11 22.46 0.82
C ASP A 532 -13.76 22.55 -0.67
N ILE A 533 -14.18 21.53 -1.44
CA ILE A 533 -13.87 21.44 -2.87
C ILE A 533 -14.18 22.79 -3.52
N LEU A 534 -15.20 23.47 -2.99
CA LEU A 534 -15.54 24.85 -3.21
C LEU A 534 -15.89 25.56 -1.90
N THR A 535 -15.09 26.53 -1.47
CA THR A 535 -15.47 27.56 -0.49
C THR A 535 -16.05 28.76 -1.21
N LEU A 536 -17.29 29.16 -0.89
CA LEU A 536 -17.90 30.38 -1.44
C LEU A 536 -17.41 31.63 -0.70
N PRO A 537 -17.21 32.77 -1.37
CA PRO A 537 -16.89 34.03 -0.71
C PRO A 537 -18.00 34.44 0.26
N THR A 538 -17.65 34.82 1.48
CA THR A 538 -18.60 35.23 2.53
C THR A 538 -18.68 36.74 2.73
N GLN A 539 -17.73 37.49 2.16
CA GLN A 539 -17.63 38.94 2.23
C GLN A 539 -16.89 39.49 1.01
N ARG A 540 -16.96 40.81 0.78
CA ARG A 540 -16.20 41.48 -0.28
C ARG A 540 -14.71 41.56 0.05
N ILE A 541 -13.89 41.45 -0.97
CA ILE A 541 -12.43 41.65 -0.88
C ILE A 541 -12.14 43.16 -0.79
N THR A 542 -11.27 43.54 0.13
CA THR A 542 -10.81 44.94 0.24
C THR A 542 -9.66 45.23 -0.73
N GLU A 543 -9.44 46.50 -1.08
CA GLU A 543 -8.35 46.89 -1.98
C GLU A 543 -6.95 46.47 -1.49
N ASN A 544 -6.75 46.41 -0.17
CA ASN A 544 -5.49 45.95 0.43
C ASN A 544 -5.33 44.43 0.38
N ASN A 545 -6.44 43.69 0.29
CA ASN A 545 -6.45 42.22 0.36
C ASN A 545 -6.47 41.55 -1.01
N LYS A 546 -6.70 42.29 -2.10
CA LYS A 546 -6.80 41.74 -3.47
C LYS A 546 -5.55 41.03 -3.99
N ARG A 547 -4.40 41.11 -3.30
CA ARG A 547 -3.16 40.38 -3.65
C ARG A 547 -2.90 39.15 -2.78
N ASN A 548 -3.65 38.98 -1.70
CA ASN A 548 -3.43 37.92 -0.71
C ASN A 548 -4.56 36.88 -0.85
N LEU A 549 -4.28 35.79 -1.56
CA LEU A 549 -5.24 34.72 -1.80
C LEU A 549 -5.46 33.91 -0.53
N ASN A 550 -6.51 34.27 0.22
CA ASN A 550 -6.90 33.65 1.49
C ASN A 550 -8.42 33.82 1.70
N VAL A 551 -9.10 32.72 2.02
CA VAL A 551 -10.56 32.69 2.21
C VAL A 551 -11.05 33.60 3.35
N ASP A 552 -10.24 33.77 4.41
CA ASP A 552 -10.57 34.65 5.54
C ASP A 552 -10.60 36.13 5.12
N LEU A 553 -9.98 36.47 3.99
CA LEU A 553 -9.92 37.83 3.46
C LEU A 553 -11.05 38.14 2.46
N GLY A 554 -12.05 37.25 2.34
CA GLY A 554 -13.19 37.41 1.44
C GLY A 554 -13.06 36.71 0.10
N TRP A 555 -12.03 35.88 -0.09
CA TRP A 555 -11.93 35.05 -1.29
C TRP A 555 -12.76 33.77 -1.16
N GLY A 556 -13.37 33.35 -2.25
CA GLY A 556 -13.81 31.98 -2.46
C GLY A 556 -12.64 31.19 -3.03
N MET A 557 -12.66 29.87 -2.85
CA MET A 557 -11.58 28.99 -3.25
C MET A 557 -12.14 27.69 -3.80
N TYR A 558 -11.54 27.18 -4.86
CA TYR A 558 -11.76 25.85 -5.39
C TYR A 558 -10.45 25.06 -5.39
N TYR A 559 -10.47 23.84 -4.86
CA TYR A 559 -9.29 22.99 -4.79
C TYR A 559 -9.11 22.18 -6.08
N ALA A 560 -8.21 22.63 -6.97
CA ALA A 560 -8.05 22.11 -8.32
C ALA A 560 -7.63 20.62 -8.37
N LYS A 561 -6.91 20.14 -7.36
CA LYS A 561 -6.48 18.72 -7.29
C LYS A 561 -7.63 17.73 -7.09
N SER A 562 -8.80 18.18 -6.59
CA SER A 562 -9.96 17.30 -6.35
C SER A 562 -10.67 16.82 -7.62
N ALA A 563 -10.41 17.45 -8.78
CA ALA A 563 -11.18 17.25 -10.01
C ALA A 563 -10.65 16.14 -10.95
N ILE A 564 -9.49 15.52 -10.64
CA ILE A 564 -8.79 14.65 -11.60
C ILE A 564 -8.38 13.32 -10.94
N GLY A 565 -8.67 12.21 -11.63
CA GLY A 565 -8.25 10.86 -11.21
C GLY A 565 -6.73 10.69 -11.05
N THR A 566 -6.35 9.82 -10.13
CA THR A 566 -5.00 9.67 -9.54
C THR A 566 -3.86 9.30 -10.49
N MET A 567 -4.11 8.95 -11.76
CA MET A 567 -3.05 8.68 -12.75
C MET A 567 -2.46 9.94 -13.42
N ARG A 568 -2.95 11.16 -13.13
CA ARG A 568 -2.53 12.40 -13.83
C ARG A 568 -2.01 13.54 -12.93
N THR A 569 -1.92 13.34 -11.62
CA THR A 569 -1.56 14.39 -10.65
C THR A 569 -0.16 14.98 -10.86
N ASN A 570 0.82 14.21 -11.34
CA ASN A 570 2.18 14.70 -11.61
C ASN A 570 2.29 15.71 -12.77
N LYS A 571 1.23 15.90 -13.57
CA LYS A 571 1.21 16.87 -14.68
C LYS A 571 0.52 18.19 -14.32
N LEU A 572 -0.19 18.26 -13.19
CA LEU A 572 -0.92 19.44 -12.74
C LEU A 572 0.04 20.49 -12.16
N PHE A 573 -0.13 21.75 -12.53
CA PHE A 573 0.66 22.86 -11.96
C PHE A 573 -0.18 23.93 -11.25
N ILE A 574 -1.51 23.86 -11.33
CA ILE A 574 -2.43 24.72 -10.56
C ILE A 574 -2.88 23.95 -9.33
N SER A 575 -2.69 24.49 -8.13
CA SER A 575 -3.14 23.86 -6.88
C SER A 575 -4.52 24.37 -6.45
N GLU A 576 -4.75 25.68 -6.52
CA GLU A 576 -5.98 26.34 -6.03
C GLU A 576 -6.43 27.45 -6.99
N ILE A 577 -7.74 27.59 -7.14
CA ILE A 577 -8.38 28.68 -7.88
C ILE A 577 -9.17 29.53 -6.90
N TYR A 578 -8.90 30.83 -6.88
CA TYR A 578 -9.59 31.78 -6.01
C TYR A 578 -10.49 32.69 -6.85
N PHE A 579 -11.63 33.12 -6.29
CA PHE A 579 -12.54 34.07 -6.94
C PHE A 579 -13.30 34.93 -5.92
N GLY A 580 -13.72 36.13 -6.31
CA GLY A 580 -14.49 37.02 -5.44
C GLY A 580 -14.67 38.42 -6.04
N ASN A 581 -15.25 39.36 -5.30
CA ASN A 581 -15.42 40.74 -5.76
C ASN A 581 -15.02 41.78 -4.71
N THR A 582 -14.55 42.93 -5.21
CA THR A 582 -14.58 44.20 -4.47
C THR A 582 -15.90 44.92 -4.76
N HIS A 583 -16.04 46.19 -4.38
CA HIS A 583 -17.20 47.00 -4.79
C HIS A 583 -17.31 47.20 -6.31
N GLU A 584 -16.17 47.22 -7.02
CA GLU A 584 -16.12 47.62 -8.43
C GLU A 584 -15.58 46.52 -9.34
N MET A 585 -14.80 45.56 -8.82
CA MET A 585 -14.11 44.56 -9.63
C MET A 585 -14.50 43.13 -9.26
N PHE A 586 -14.56 42.27 -10.27
CA PHE A 586 -14.45 40.83 -10.10
C PHE A 586 -12.97 40.43 -10.12
N LEU A 587 -12.58 39.49 -9.26
CA LEU A 587 -11.22 39.03 -9.08
C LEU A 587 -11.15 37.51 -9.25
N ILE A 588 -10.11 37.02 -9.94
CA ILE A 588 -9.71 35.62 -10.00
C ILE A 588 -8.23 35.52 -9.58
N GLY A 589 -7.92 34.56 -8.72
CA GLY A 589 -6.57 34.19 -8.34
C GLY A 589 -6.24 32.76 -8.75
N VAL A 590 -4.99 32.49 -9.10
CA VAL A 590 -4.48 31.14 -9.39
C VAL A 590 -3.21 30.93 -8.59
N ARG A 591 -3.22 29.90 -7.73
CA ARG A 591 -2.04 29.44 -7.01
C ARG A 591 -1.42 28.25 -7.72
N PHE A 592 -0.10 28.23 -7.80
CA PHE A 592 0.64 27.19 -8.48
C PHE A 592 1.30 26.23 -7.48
N GLU A 593 1.35 24.95 -7.83
CA GLU A 593 2.06 23.90 -7.07
C GLU A 593 3.58 23.99 -7.27
N LYS A 594 3.98 24.42 -8.47
CA LYS A 594 5.37 24.59 -8.90
C LYS A 594 5.49 25.88 -9.69
N LYS A 595 6.72 26.38 -9.85
CA LYS A 595 6.99 27.48 -10.78
C LYS A 595 6.60 27.06 -12.20
N LEU A 596 5.89 27.96 -12.90
CA LEU A 596 5.53 27.75 -14.30
C LEU A 596 6.78 27.61 -15.19
N SER A 597 6.69 26.78 -16.22
CA SER A 597 7.65 26.76 -17.33
C SER A 597 7.34 27.91 -18.31
N LEU A 598 8.27 28.19 -19.24
CA LEU A 598 8.08 29.25 -20.26
C LEU A 598 6.88 29.00 -21.19
N ASN A 599 6.48 27.75 -21.35
CA ASN A 599 5.43 27.33 -22.27
C ASN A 599 4.14 26.85 -21.55
N ASP A 600 4.13 26.85 -20.21
CA ASP A 600 2.91 26.55 -19.45
C ASP A 600 1.91 27.70 -19.65
N LYS A 601 0.65 27.33 -19.87
CA LYS A 601 -0.39 28.26 -20.30
C LYS A 601 -1.66 28.09 -19.49
N VAL A 602 -2.27 29.20 -19.08
CA VAL A 602 -3.56 29.22 -18.37
C VAL A 602 -4.55 30.10 -19.10
N CYS A 603 -5.75 29.57 -19.32
CA CYS A 603 -6.85 30.24 -20.01
C CYS A 603 -8.08 30.32 -19.10
N ILE A 604 -8.57 31.53 -18.87
CA ILE A 604 -9.82 31.83 -18.16
C ILE A 604 -10.85 32.25 -19.21
N PHE A 605 -11.91 31.47 -19.35
CA PHE A 605 -13.01 31.74 -20.28
C PHE A 605 -14.19 32.31 -19.48
N PHE A 606 -14.52 33.57 -19.71
CA PHE A 606 -15.78 34.15 -19.26
C PHE A 606 -16.89 33.75 -20.22
N ILE A 607 -18.03 33.30 -19.70
CA ILE A 607 -19.12 32.68 -20.47
C ILE A 607 -20.37 33.55 -20.42
N SER A 608 -20.75 34.03 -19.24
CA SER A 608 -21.96 34.85 -19.05
C SER A 608 -21.69 35.96 -18.03
N PRO A 609 -22.21 37.19 -18.23
CA PRO A 609 -23.11 37.65 -19.30
C PRO A 609 -22.39 38.05 -20.60
N LYS A 610 -21.06 38.10 -20.60
CA LYS A 610 -20.24 38.42 -21.78
C LYS A 610 -19.13 37.41 -21.95
N GLU A 611 -18.94 36.99 -23.20
CA GLU A 611 -17.93 36.01 -23.57
C GLU A 611 -16.63 36.68 -23.99
N PHE A 612 -15.54 36.36 -23.31
CA PHE A 612 -14.17 36.70 -23.70
C PHE A 612 -13.19 35.78 -22.95
N ILE A 613 -11.94 35.76 -23.40
CA ILE A 613 -10.90 34.87 -22.88
C ILE A 613 -9.75 35.73 -22.36
N VAL A 614 -9.29 35.40 -21.16
CA VAL A 614 -8.04 35.90 -20.60
C VAL A 614 -7.04 34.76 -20.60
N GLU A 615 -5.88 34.99 -21.17
CA GLU A 615 -4.85 33.98 -21.36
C GLU A 615 -3.52 34.52 -20.87
N PHE A 616 -2.75 33.70 -20.15
CA PHE A 616 -1.44 34.10 -19.67
C PHE A 616 -0.45 32.93 -19.58
N ASN A 617 0.82 33.30 -19.71
CA ASN A 617 2.00 32.49 -19.39
C ASN A 617 3.09 33.42 -18.81
N LEU A 618 4.33 32.94 -18.65
CA LEU A 618 5.42 33.77 -18.11
C LEU A 618 5.83 34.97 -18.98
N ASN A 619 5.54 34.95 -20.27
CA ASN A 619 5.99 35.95 -21.25
C ASN A 619 4.87 36.80 -21.84
N GLU A 620 3.64 36.31 -21.81
CA GLU A 620 2.50 36.88 -22.51
C GLU A 620 1.26 36.90 -21.62
N PHE A 621 0.52 38.00 -21.72
CA PHE A 621 -0.82 38.16 -21.19
C PHE A 621 -1.69 38.73 -22.31
N SER A 622 -2.80 38.07 -22.61
CA SER A 622 -3.70 38.49 -23.68
C SER A 622 -5.17 38.40 -23.25
N ILE A 623 -5.98 39.33 -23.79
CA ILE A 623 -7.44 39.32 -23.68
C ILE A 623 -8.00 39.29 -25.09
N SER A 624 -8.81 38.30 -25.41
CA SER A 624 -9.41 38.12 -26.72
C SER A 624 -10.93 37.98 -26.64
N SER A 625 -11.63 38.53 -27.63
CA SER A 625 -13.09 38.49 -27.71
C SER A 625 -13.54 38.48 -29.17
N SER A 626 -14.58 37.71 -29.47
CA SER A 626 -15.23 37.68 -30.80
C SER A 626 -16.20 38.84 -31.02
N ARG A 627 -16.52 39.60 -29.96
CA ARG A 627 -17.43 40.76 -29.97
C ARG A 627 -16.76 41.97 -29.35
N ALA A 628 -17.24 43.17 -29.67
CA ALA A 628 -16.76 44.39 -29.03
C ALA A 628 -17.01 44.32 -27.51
N ILE A 629 -15.93 44.41 -26.73
CA ILE A 629 -15.96 44.54 -25.27
C ILE A 629 -15.35 45.88 -24.89
N ASN A 630 -15.97 46.57 -23.93
CA ASN A 630 -15.45 47.82 -23.40
C ASN A 630 -14.80 47.52 -22.04
N LEU A 631 -13.47 47.46 -22.03
CA LEU A 631 -12.67 47.26 -20.83
C LEU A 631 -12.45 48.62 -20.16
N THR A 632 -13.23 48.92 -19.12
CA THR A 632 -13.15 50.21 -18.42
C THR A 632 -11.94 50.29 -17.49
N ASN A 633 -11.69 49.23 -16.72
CA ASN A 633 -10.54 49.09 -15.85
C ASN A 633 -10.19 47.61 -15.66
N SER A 634 -8.89 47.31 -15.58
CA SER A 634 -8.38 45.97 -15.31
C SER A 634 -7.10 46.02 -14.50
N TYR A 635 -6.84 44.96 -13.76
CA TYR A 635 -5.71 44.82 -12.87
C TYR A 635 -5.13 43.42 -13.02
N PHE A 636 -3.81 43.28 -13.02
CA PHE A 636 -3.19 41.98 -12.83
C PHE A 636 -1.91 42.08 -11.98
N SER A 637 -1.54 40.95 -11.38
CA SER A 637 -0.30 40.77 -10.65
C SER A 637 0.18 39.34 -10.84
N PHE A 638 1.47 39.19 -11.07
CA PHE A 638 2.12 37.89 -11.21
C PHE A 638 3.36 37.90 -10.34
N ALA A 639 3.29 37.28 -9.16
CA ALA A 639 4.43 37.06 -8.27
C ALA A 639 4.61 35.54 -8.11
N ASP A 640 4.39 34.99 -6.91
CA ASP A 640 4.28 33.55 -6.71
C ASP A 640 2.89 33.02 -7.11
N ASP A 641 1.86 33.87 -6.93
CA ASP A 641 0.49 33.64 -7.37
C ASP A 641 0.13 34.60 -8.52
N PHE A 642 -0.81 34.19 -9.38
CA PHE A 642 -1.42 35.07 -10.38
C PHE A 642 -2.74 35.62 -9.85
N VAL A 643 -2.97 36.93 -10.03
CA VAL A 643 -4.26 37.57 -9.75
C VAL A 643 -4.66 38.43 -10.94
N PHE A 644 -5.91 38.29 -11.39
CA PHE A 644 -6.55 39.12 -12.39
C PHE A 644 -7.82 39.75 -11.84
N GLY A 645 -8.00 41.04 -12.10
CA GLY A 645 -9.18 41.83 -11.73
C GLY A 645 -9.74 42.59 -12.91
N ILE A 646 -11.06 42.64 -12.99
CA ILE A 646 -11.76 43.32 -14.08
C ILE A 646 -13.01 44.00 -13.56
N ASP A 647 -13.22 45.23 -14.00
CA ASP A 647 -14.36 46.06 -13.60
C ASP A 647 -15.69 45.37 -13.95
N MET A 648 -16.59 45.28 -12.97
CA MET A 648 -17.91 44.67 -13.08
C MET A 648 -18.76 45.31 -14.18
N SER A 649 -18.55 46.61 -14.45
CA SER A 649 -19.25 47.30 -15.54
C SER A 649 -18.87 46.77 -16.93
N THR A 650 -17.71 46.10 -17.05
CA THR A 650 -17.36 45.36 -18.27
C THR A 650 -18.38 44.28 -18.55
N PHE A 651 -18.84 43.54 -17.54
CA PHE A 651 -19.83 42.47 -17.68
C PHE A 651 -21.25 43.01 -17.75
N PHE A 652 -21.62 43.90 -16.83
CA PHE A 652 -23.01 44.24 -16.55
C PHE A 652 -23.43 45.66 -17.00
N GLY A 653 -22.53 46.45 -17.58
CA GLY A 653 -22.73 47.87 -17.85
C GLY A 653 -22.66 48.73 -16.58
N GLN A 654 -22.86 50.04 -16.70
CA GLN A 654 -22.87 50.92 -15.53
C GLN A 654 -24.10 50.64 -14.65
N LYS A 655 -23.86 50.26 -13.40
CA LYS A 655 -24.87 50.09 -12.36
C LYS A 655 -24.37 50.74 -11.06
N SER A 656 -25.29 51.16 -10.21
CA SER A 656 -24.97 51.67 -8.87
C SER A 656 -24.66 50.55 -7.86
N ASP A 657 -25.14 49.34 -8.13
CA ASP A 657 -24.93 48.14 -7.32
C ASP A 657 -24.94 46.90 -8.23
N PHE A 658 -24.01 45.99 -7.98
CA PHE A 658 -23.84 44.75 -8.71
C PHE A 658 -24.25 43.51 -7.89
N THR A 659 -24.59 43.67 -6.62
CA THR A 659 -24.98 42.59 -5.70
C THR A 659 -26.06 41.68 -6.32
N GLY A 660 -25.85 40.37 -6.23
CA GLY A 660 -26.76 39.36 -6.80
C GLY A 660 -26.63 39.16 -8.31
N SER A 661 -25.77 39.90 -9.01
CA SER A 661 -25.45 39.63 -10.41
C SER A 661 -24.70 38.29 -10.53
N ILE A 662 -25.00 37.53 -11.59
CA ILE A 662 -24.44 36.21 -11.81
C ILE A 662 -23.40 36.27 -12.93
N LEU A 663 -22.22 35.72 -12.67
CA LEU A 663 -21.12 35.59 -13.61
C LEU A 663 -20.77 34.10 -13.77
N GLU A 664 -20.60 33.65 -15.00
CA GLU A 664 -20.14 32.28 -15.28
C GLU A 664 -18.79 32.28 -15.98
N PHE A 665 -17.86 31.44 -15.50
CA PHE A 665 -16.54 31.28 -16.09
C PHE A 665 -16.01 29.85 -15.95
N LYS A 666 -14.95 29.52 -16.69
CA LYS A 666 -14.20 28.26 -16.55
C LYS A 666 -12.71 28.50 -16.76
N ILE A 667 -11.88 27.63 -16.19
CA ILE A 667 -10.42 27.70 -16.31
C ILE A 667 -9.90 26.43 -16.96
N LYS A 668 -8.93 26.57 -17.86
CA LYS A 668 -8.15 25.47 -18.44
C LYS A 668 -6.67 25.77 -18.37
N SER A 669 -5.85 24.73 -18.28
CA SER A 669 -4.41 24.89 -18.42
C SER A 669 -3.78 23.83 -19.32
N GLU A 670 -2.73 24.25 -20.01
CA GLU A 670 -1.93 23.45 -20.94
C GLU A 670 -0.47 23.47 -20.48
N ASN A 671 0.20 22.31 -20.52
CA ASN A 671 1.63 22.22 -20.18
C ASN A 671 2.52 22.59 -21.37
N GLU A 672 3.83 22.60 -21.13
CA GLU A 672 4.87 22.86 -22.15
C GLU A 672 4.80 22.03 -23.44
N LEU A 673 4.09 20.89 -23.43
CA LEU A 673 3.87 20.01 -24.59
C LEU A 673 2.54 20.30 -25.32
N GLY A 674 1.77 21.29 -24.85
CA GLY A 674 0.43 21.60 -25.37
C GLY A 674 -0.65 20.61 -24.92
N GLU A 675 -0.36 19.74 -23.95
CA GLU A 675 -1.35 18.84 -23.38
C GLU A 675 -2.23 19.58 -22.38
N ILE A 676 -3.55 19.40 -22.46
CA ILE A 676 -4.47 19.90 -21.43
C ILE A 676 -4.23 19.13 -20.14
N VAL A 677 -3.76 19.81 -19.10
CA VAL A 677 -3.41 19.19 -17.80
C VAL A 677 -4.42 19.47 -16.70
N PHE A 678 -5.26 20.51 -16.86
CA PHE A 678 -6.40 20.76 -15.98
C PHE A 678 -7.68 21.03 -16.79
N PRO A 679 -8.68 20.14 -16.70
CA PRO A 679 -10.06 20.50 -16.91
C PRO A 679 -10.91 20.36 -15.62
N ILE A 680 -11.87 21.26 -15.44
CA ILE A 680 -13.11 21.00 -14.70
C ILE A 680 -14.20 20.75 -15.76
N GLU A 681 -14.97 19.67 -15.61
CA GLU A 681 -16.24 19.53 -16.34
C GLU A 681 -17.30 20.41 -15.67
N GLY A 682 -17.67 21.52 -16.30
CA GLY A 682 -18.65 22.49 -15.77
C GLY A 682 -18.18 23.94 -15.77
N ASN A 683 -19.07 24.86 -15.40
CA ASN A 683 -18.78 26.29 -15.24
C ASN A 683 -18.82 26.66 -13.76
N PHE A 684 -17.95 27.58 -13.32
CA PHE A 684 -18.12 28.28 -12.06
C PHE A 684 -19.25 29.29 -12.21
N THR A 685 -20.29 29.17 -11.40
CA THR A 685 -21.33 30.19 -11.27
C THR A 685 -21.06 31.00 -10.01
N TYR A 686 -20.72 32.28 -10.19
CA TYR A 686 -20.45 33.21 -9.10
C TYR A 686 -21.58 34.23 -8.96
N ILE A 687 -22.05 34.45 -7.73
CA ILE A 687 -23.01 35.49 -7.39
C ILE A 687 -22.24 36.60 -6.68
N VAL A 688 -22.30 37.81 -7.23
CA VAL A 688 -21.63 38.99 -6.67
C VAL A 688 -22.17 39.27 -5.27
N VAL A 689 -21.26 39.26 -4.29
CA VAL A 689 -21.55 39.51 -2.86
C VAL A 689 -21.71 41.00 -2.61
#